data_AF-A0A4Y9IV00-F1
#
_entry.id   AF-A0A4Y9IV00-F1
#
_cell.length_a   1.000
_cell.length_b   1.000
_cell.length_c   1.000
_cell.angle_alpha   90.00
_cell.angle_beta   90.00
_cell.angle_gamma   90.00
#
_symmetry.space_group_name_H-M   'P 1'
#
loop_
_entity.id
_entity.type
_entity.pdbx_description
1 polymer ?
#
loop_
_entity_poly.entity_id
_entity_poly.type
_entity_poly.pdbx_seq_one_letter_code
_entity_poly.pdbx_strand_id
1 'polypeptide(L)'
;MKSRRQRRFDWYKAKQKYSLRKFHFGLASVLLGTVLSTTVIASPSIPGGNNVAYAAGKQSDIYNPRGRDRVLWIYHEDLENQADRSVVTTELPEGTTYSFKEPIDTSVSGRKTAVAVITYPDGSKDEITVKITVILRDPVKTVVDNPNQLTTEEMAKVETALRSANPNLRSDVGISVGTNGAITLTYPNGVIDTIPSSKTVIAKPVTEEERTAAKNALDQEARDKKAEIDARKDLTDEEKDEAKREIDAKANEAKAAIDRATIVPDVNAAKTNGSNAINSISPTGTVKNNAKNAIDQEANNKKADIDRRTDLTNEEKDAAKREIDTKANEAKSAIDRATNNAGVERAKTAGTTAINSVNPTSSTKNGAKTAIDDAATAKKAAIDARNDLTKEEKDAAKNAVDDKAKEAKQAVDNATTNAAVDAAKTSGTDTINAVTPNAEKKAAAKNAIEQAANDKKAEIDQRKDLTDEEKDAAKKDVDAKAAEAKQAVDNATTNAAVDAAKTSGTDTINAVTPNAEKKAAAKTAIEQAANDKKAEIDQRKDLTDEEKDVAKKDVDAKAAEAKQAVDNATTNAAVDAAKTSGTDTINAVTPNAEKKAAAKTAIEQAANDKKSAIDARNDLTKEEKDAAKKEVDDKAKEAKANVDSATTNAAVDTAKTNGTTAINEVNPNADAKTTAKNAIEDAATAKKAAIDARNELTQEEKDAAKKEVDDKAKEAKVNVDSATTNAAVDTAKTNGTTAINEVNPNADAKTTAKNAIEDAATAKKAAIDARNDLTKEEKDAAKKDVDAKAKEAKANVDNATTNAEVDTAKTDGTTVINGVNPNADAKTTAKNAIEDAATAKKAAIDARNELTQEEKDAAKKEVDDKAKEAKANVDNATTNAEVDTAKTDGTTAINEVNPNADAKTTAKNAIEDAATAKKAAIDARNDLTKEEKDAAKNAVDDKAKEAKANVDNATTNAEVDTAKTNGTTAINEVNPNADAKTTAKNAIEDAATAKKAAIDARNELTAEEKDAAKKDVDAKA
;
A
#
# COMPACT_ATOMS: atom_id res chain seq x y z
N MET A 1 -21.26 5.11 -19.51
CA MET A 1 -22.14 4.31 -20.39
C MET A 1 -23.24 3.64 -19.57
N LYS A 2 -24.33 3.17 -20.21
CA LYS A 2 -25.38 2.34 -19.59
C LYS A 2 -24.82 0.96 -19.20
N SER A 3 -25.28 0.36 -18.10
CA SER A 3 -25.94 -0.97 -18.14
C SER A 3 -26.59 -1.35 -16.81
N ARG A 4 -27.85 -1.80 -16.85
CA ARG A 4 -28.48 -2.58 -15.77
C ARG A 4 -28.14 -4.05 -15.97
N ARG A 5 -28.15 -4.87 -14.93
CA ARG A 5 -28.57 -6.28 -15.03
C ARG A 5 -29.10 -6.79 -13.70
N GLN A 6 -30.30 -7.38 -13.73
CA GLN A 6 -30.87 -8.11 -12.61
C GLN A 6 -30.32 -9.53 -12.57
N ARG A 7 -30.28 -10.14 -11.39
CA ARG A 7 -30.69 -11.54 -11.23
C ARG A 7 -31.18 -11.77 -9.80
N ARG A 8 -32.38 -12.33 -9.66
CA ARG A 8 -32.85 -12.96 -8.40
C ARG A 8 -32.37 -14.41 -8.40
N PHE A 9 -32.16 -14.98 -7.22
CA PHE A 9 -32.20 -16.43 -7.05
C PHE A 9 -32.80 -16.76 -5.67
N ASP A 10 -33.41 -17.93 -5.56
CA ASP A 10 -34.21 -18.38 -4.43
C ASP A 10 -33.96 -19.89 -4.23
N TRP A 11 -33.91 -20.37 -2.98
CA TRP A 11 -33.75 -21.79 -2.71
C TRP A 11 -34.34 -22.24 -1.36
N TYR A 12 -35.53 -22.80 -1.45
CA TYR A 12 -36.00 -24.02 -0.77
C TYR A 12 -35.62 -24.23 0.72
N LYS A 13 -36.63 -24.07 1.59
CA LYS A 13 -36.75 -24.84 2.84
C LYS A 13 -37.73 -26.00 2.63
N ALA A 14 -37.26 -27.24 2.77
CA ALA A 14 -38.13 -28.41 2.77
C ALA A 14 -38.62 -28.75 4.19
N LYS A 15 -39.94 -28.79 4.42
CA LYS A 15 -40.57 -29.48 5.55
C LYS A 15 -42.01 -29.88 5.19
N GLN A 16 -42.36 -31.13 5.46
CA GLN A 16 -43.63 -31.75 5.05
C GLN A 16 -44.83 -31.20 5.85
N LYS A 17 -45.98 -31.07 5.19
CA LYS A 17 -47.33 -31.04 5.81
C LYS A 17 -48.36 -31.64 4.86
N TYR A 18 -49.29 -32.45 5.39
CA TYR A 18 -50.48 -32.91 4.67
C TYR A 18 -51.77 -32.47 5.38
N SER A 19 -52.62 -31.80 4.60
CA SER A 19 -54.07 -31.56 4.68
C SER A 19 -54.92 -32.11 5.87
N LEU A 20 -55.46 -31.18 6.67
CA LEU A 20 -56.89 -30.90 6.91
C LEU A 20 -57.95 -32.04 6.99
N ARG A 21 -58.82 -31.99 8.03
CA ARG A 21 -60.26 -31.58 7.96
C ARG A 21 -60.99 -31.62 9.34
N LYS A 22 -62.16 -30.98 9.43
CA LYS A 22 -63.20 -31.11 10.49
C LYS A 22 -64.55 -31.43 9.83
N PHE A 23 -65.46 -32.16 10.49
CA PHE A 23 -66.94 -31.94 10.50
C PHE A 23 -67.65 -32.85 11.57
N HIS A 24 -68.99 -32.88 11.63
CA HIS A 24 -69.82 -33.31 12.79
C HIS A 24 -70.79 -34.50 12.51
N PHE A 25 -71.50 -34.96 13.57
CA PHE A 25 -72.66 -35.90 13.66
C PHE A 25 -72.34 -37.42 13.52
N GLY A 26 -73.05 -38.38 14.15
CA GLY A 26 -74.07 -38.34 15.23
C GLY A 26 -74.91 -39.65 15.43
N LEU A 27 -75.53 -39.84 16.62
CA LEU A 27 -76.68 -40.73 17.01
C LEU A 27 -76.54 -42.25 17.39
N ALA A 28 -77.34 -42.64 18.43
CA ALA A 28 -78.02 -43.94 18.75
C ALA A 28 -77.24 -45.20 19.28
N SER A 29 -77.78 -46.16 20.10
CA SER A 29 -78.95 -46.23 21.04
C SER A 29 -79.11 -47.58 21.87
N VAL A 30 -79.70 -47.52 23.10
CA VAL A 30 -80.73 -48.45 23.74
C VAL A 30 -80.41 -49.74 24.60
N LEU A 31 -81.31 -50.06 25.60
CA LEU A 31 -81.53 -51.25 26.55
C LEU A 31 -80.87 -51.26 27.99
N LEU A 32 -81.41 -51.81 29.13
CA LEU A 32 -82.76 -52.00 29.80
C LEU A 32 -82.67 -52.67 31.27
N GLY A 33 -83.51 -52.43 32.34
CA GLY A 33 -83.45 -53.17 33.69
C GLY A 33 -84.37 -52.77 34.95
N THR A 34 -84.49 -53.60 36.06
CA THR A 34 -85.54 -53.59 37.20
C THR A 34 -85.29 -54.55 38.46
N VAL A 35 -85.97 -54.73 39.67
CA VAL A 35 -86.64 -53.99 40.86
C VAL A 35 -87.08 -54.91 42.13
N LEU A 36 -87.53 -54.38 43.34
CA LEU A 36 -88.49 -54.91 44.48
C LEU A 36 -88.16 -55.80 45.85
N SER A 37 -88.54 -55.40 47.17
CA SER A 37 -89.37 -55.84 48.53
C SER A 37 -89.45 -57.11 49.76
N THR A 38 -89.71 -57.08 51.25
CA THR A 38 -90.76 -57.65 52.56
C THR A 38 -90.98 -59.04 53.91
N THR A 39 -91.92 -59.55 55.18
CA THR A 39 -92.11 -60.75 56.71
C THR A 39 -93.32 -61.52 58.14
N VAL A 40 -93.41 -62.69 59.31
CA VAL A 40 -94.07 -63.40 61.01
C VAL A 40 -95.26 -64.60 62.11
N ILE A 41 -95.36 -65.46 63.53
CA ILE A 41 -96.49 -66.28 64.87
C ILE A 41 -96.67 -67.73 66.29
N ALA A 42 -97.57 -68.22 67.60
CA ALA A 42 -97.89 -69.60 68.91
C ALA A 42 -98.95 -70.18 70.54
N SER A 43 -99.33 -71.46 71.51
CA SER A 43 -100.14 -72.04 73.17
C SER A 43 -100.77 -73.61 74.27
N PRO A 44 -101.39 -74.06 75.75
CA PRO A 44 -101.85 -75.46 76.98
C PRO A 44 -103.03 -76.10 78.49
N SER A 45 -103.30 -77.33 79.55
CA SER A 45 -104.38 -77.98 81.01
C SER A 45 -104.67 -79.46 82.36
N ILE A 46 -105.67 -79.99 83.56
CA ILE A 46 -105.97 -81.26 84.98
C ILE A 46 -107.34 -82.17 86.17
N PRO A 47 -107.49 -83.17 87.48
CA PRO A 47 -108.51 -84.42 88.55
C PRO A 47 -109.38 -84.84 90.31
N GLY A 48 -110.09 -85.83 91.42
CA GLY A 48 -110.77 -87.34 92.39
C GLY A 48 -111.87 -87.81 94.00
N GLY A 49 -112.55 -88.82 95.13
CA GLY A 49 -113.04 -90.30 96.23
C GLY A 49 -114.35 -90.84 97.65
N ASN A 50 -114.99 -91.82 98.82
CA ASN A 50 -115.30 -93.23 100.07
C ASN A 50 -116.69 -93.98 101.33
N ASN A 51 -116.98 -95.11 102.49
CA ASN A 51 -118.28 -95.84 103.67
C ASN A 51 -118.84 -97.15 105.14
N VAL A 52 -119.80 -97.98 106.20
CA VAL A 52 -120.11 -99.17 107.67
C VAL A 52 -121.49 -99.99 108.87
N ALA A 53 -121.69 -101.22 109.93
CA ALA A 53 -122.43 -102.15 111.44
C ALA A 53 -123.90 -103.01 112.52
N TYR A 54 -124.16 -104.13 113.69
CA TYR A 54 -125.30 -104.77 115.06
C TYR A 54 -126.05 -106.34 116.02
N ALA A 55 -126.75 -106.80 117.44
CA ALA A 55 -127.62 -108.21 118.37
C ALA A 55 -128.31 -108.80 120.14
N ALA A 56 -129.24 -109.93 120.87
CA ALA A 56 -129.80 -110.64 122.53
C ALA A 56 -131.01 -111.96 123.43
N GLY A 57 -131.35 -112.63 124.88
CA GLY A 57 -132.57 -113.69 125.87
C GLY A 57 -132.87 -114.77 127.51
N LYS A 58 -134.03 -115.52 128.39
CA LYS A 58 -134.38 -116.71 129.83
C LYS A 58 -135.75 -117.38 131.09
N GLN A 59 -135.96 -118.39 132.34
CA GLN A 59 -137.23 -119.23 133.47
C GLN A 59 -137.42 -120.33 135.09
N SER A 60 -138.53 -120.96 136.10
CA SER A 60 -138.82 -122.04 137.61
C SER A 60 -140.21 -122.93 138.69
N ASP A 61 -140.40 -123.78 140.05
CA ASP A 61 -141.58 -124.88 141.05
C ASP A 61 -142.16 -125.50 142.85
N ILE A 62 -142.83 -126.76 143.59
CA ILE A 62 -143.94 -127.58 144.92
C ILE A 62 -144.45 -128.21 146.73
N TYR A 63 -144.79 -129.47 147.64
CA TYR A 63 -145.38 -129.88 149.30
C TYR A 63 -144.38 -129.54 150.36
N ASN A 64 -144.04 -128.30 150.39
CA ASN A 64 -142.78 -128.13 149.73
C ASN A 64 -141.59 -128.67 150.56
N PRO A 65 -141.10 -129.93 150.38
CA PRO A 65 -139.77 -130.21 150.86
C PRO A 65 -138.87 -129.26 150.09
N ARG A 66 -137.80 -128.76 150.70
CA ARG A 66 -136.97 -127.70 150.10
C ARG A 66 -135.53 -128.12 149.96
N GLY A 67 -135.01 -128.03 148.73
CA GLY A 67 -133.63 -128.35 148.39
C GLY A 67 -132.64 -127.23 148.74
N ARG A 68 -131.35 -127.58 148.82
CA ARG A 68 -130.24 -126.66 149.15
C ARG A 68 -129.02 -126.88 148.23
N ASP A 69 -128.52 -125.81 147.62
CA ASP A 69 -127.40 -125.78 146.64
C ASP A 69 -126.00 -125.63 147.30
N ARG A 70 -124.91 -126.07 146.65
CA ARG A 70 -123.50 -125.99 147.13
C ARG A 70 -122.46 -125.60 146.03
N VAL A 71 -121.20 -125.39 146.45
CA VAL A 71 -119.99 -125.20 145.60
C VAL A 71 -118.80 -125.99 146.19
N LEU A 72 -117.90 -126.51 145.36
CA LEU A 72 -116.77 -127.40 145.69
C LEU A 72 -115.50 -127.05 144.86
N TRP A 73 -114.40 -127.77 145.07
CA TRP A 73 -113.18 -127.77 144.25
C TRP A 73 -113.04 -129.08 143.46
N ILE A 74 -112.13 -129.13 142.49
CA ILE A 74 -111.97 -130.28 141.58
C ILE A 74 -111.38 -131.48 142.33
N TYR A 75 -112.02 -132.65 142.17
CA TYR A 75 -111.83 -133.87 142.98
C TYR A 75 -112.19 -133.67 144.48
N HIS A 76 -113.38 -134.12 144.87
CA HIS A 76 -113.93 -134.01 146.24
C HIS A 76 -114.78 -135.24 146.61
N GLU A 77 -114.69 -135.69 147.86
CA GLU A 77 -115.05 -137.05 148.32
C GLU A 77 -116.47 -137.20 148.93
N ASP A 78 -116.95 -138.44 148.97
CA ASP A 78 -118.11 -138.99 149.71
C ASP A 78 -119.42 -138.17 149.77
N LEU A 79 -120.14 -138.09 148.64
CA LEU A 79 -121.47 -137.44 148.60
C LEU A 79 -122.68 -138.38 148.84
N GLU A 80 -122.57 -139.69 148.66
CA GLU A 80 -123.75 -140.60 148.64
C GLU A 80 -124.57 -140.57 149.95
N ASN A 81 -123.91 -140.53 151.11
CA ASN A 81 -124.56 -140.53 152.42
C ASN A 81 -124.90 -139.12 152.96
N GLN A 82 -125.04 -138.09 152.10
CA GLN A 82 -125.29 -136.70 152.51
C GLN A 82 -126.59 -136.08 151.92
N ALA A 83 -127.60 -136.90 151.61
CA ALA A 83 -128.89 -136.44 151.07
C ALA A 83 -129.67 -135.54 152.05
N ASP A 84 -129.58 -135.84 153.36
CA ASP A 84 -130.10 -135.03 154.46
C ASP A 84 -129.57 -133.59 154.44
N ARG A 85 -128.29 -133.39 154.08
CA ARG A 85 -127.63 -132.07 154.06
C ARG A 85 -128.06 -131.19 152.89
N SER A 86 -128.83 -131.76 151.95
CA SER A 86 -129.35 -131.10 150.76
C SER A 86 -130.87 -130.91 150.77
N VAL A 87 -131.58 -131.38 151.80
CA VAL A 87 -133.03 -131.18 152.00
C VAL A 87 -133.28 -130.48 153.35
N VAL A 88 -134.31 -129.63 153.44
CA VAL A 88 -134.77 -129.06 154.71
C VAL A 88 -135.68 -130.06 155.41
N THR A 89 -135.26 -130.54 156.58
CA THR A 89 -135.88 -131.69 157.27
C THR A 89 -136.84 -131.31 158.41
N THR A 90 -136.86 -130.05 158.86
CA THR A 90 -137.53 -129.60 160.10
C THR A 90 -139.06 -129.51 160.03
N GLU A 91 -139.65 -129.67 158.84
CA GLU A 91 -141.09 -129.48 158.58
C GLU A 91 -141.77 -130.76 158.06
N LEU A 92 -141.04 -131.89 158.06
CA LEU A 92 -141.46 -133.17 157.50
C LEU A 92 -141.78 -134.17 158.63
N PRO A 93 -142.76 -135.08 158.46
CA PRO A 93 -143.25 -135.95 159.53
C PRO A 93 -142.18 -136.93 160.05
N GLU A 94 -142.23 -137.23 161.34
CA GLU A 94 -141.26 -138.11 162.01
C GLU A 94 -141.28 -139.52 161.40
N GLY A 95 -140.11 -140.04 161.05
CA GLY A 95 -139.95 -141.26 160.24
C GLY A 95 -139.71 -141.04 158.74
N THR A 96 -139.74 -139.80 158.24
CA THR A 96 -139.36 -139.47 156.86
C THR A 96 -137.87 -139.83 156.59
N THR A 97 -137.59 -140.39 155.42
CA THR A 97 -136.23 -140.80 154.99
C THR A 97 -135.80 -140.09 153.70
N TYR A 98 -134.48 -139.94 153.51
CA TYR A 98 -133.87 -139.18 152.43
C TYR A 98 -132.79 -140.00 151.72
N SER A 99 -132.80 -140.00 150.40
CA SER A 99 -131.73 -140.58 149.58
C SER A 99 -131.50 -139.76 148.31
N PHE A 100 -130.29 -139.80 147.74
CA PHE A 100 -130.09 -139.32 146.37
C PHE A 100 -130.50 -140.41 145.38
N LYS A 101 -131.11 -139.98 144.26
CA LYS A 101 -131.53 -140.87 143.18
C LYS A 101 -130.35 -141.43 142.38
N GLU A 102 -129.26 -140.66 142.29
CA GLU A 102 -128.02 -140.98 141.55
C GLU A 102 -126.80 -140.32 142.22
N PRO A 103 -125.59 -140.91 142.16
CA PRO A 103 -124.34 -140.31 142.67
C PRO A 103 -123.77 -139.20 141.77
N ILE A 104 -122.87 -138.36 142.31
CA ILE A 104 -122.45 -137.09 141.69
C ILE A 104 -120.92 -137.00 141.50
N ASP A 105 -120.46 -136.94 140.25
CA ASP A 105 -119.03 -136.79 139.87
C ASP A 105 -118.48 -135.36 140.10
N THR A 106 -117.26 -135.25 140.64
CA THR A 106 -116.55 -133.99 140.96
C THR A 106 -115.20 -133.79 140.21
N SER A 107 -114.89 -134.66 139.23
CA SER A 107 -113.56 -134.74 138.57
C SER A 107 -113.23 -133.65 137.54
N VAL A 108 -114.19 -132.78 137.18
CA VAL A 108 -114.05 -131.72 136.17
C VAL A 108 -114.69 -130.42 136.66
N SER A 109 -114.09 -129.27 136.33
CA SER A 109 -114.66 -127.94 136.58
C SER A 109 -115.98 -127.71 135.81
N GLY A 110 -117.04 -127.33 136.52
CA GLY A 110 -118.38 -127.20 135.93
C GLY A 110 -119.50 -127.08 136.96
N ARG A 111 -120.76 -127.02 136.48
CA ARG A 111 -122.00 -127.01 137.28
C ARG A 111 -122.78 -128.31 137.07
N LYS A 112 -123.41 -128.85 138.12
CA LYS A 112 -124.19 -130.10 138.09
C LYS A 112 -125.46 -130.03 138.95
N THR A 113 -126.39 -130.94 138.71
CA THR A 113 -127.70 -131.06 139.36
C THR A 113 -127.97 -132.51 139.79
N ALA A 114 -128.65 -132.71 140.91
CA ALA A 114 -129.06 -134.03 141.41
C ALA A 114 -130.47 -134.00 142.02
N VAL A 115 -131.11 -135.16 142.13
CA VAL A 115 -132.45 -135.33 142.71
C VAL A 115 -132.37 -136.07 144.04
N ALA A 116 -132.86 -135.45 145.12
CA ALA A 116 -133.12 -136.09 146.39
C ALA A 116 -134.55 -136.63 146.42
N VAL A 117 -134.72 -137.89 146.80
CA VAL A 117 -136.01 -138.55 147.01
C VAL A 117 -136.34 -138.48 148.49
N ILE A 118 -137.41 -137.76 148.82
CA ILE A 118 -138.03 -137.78 150.14
C ILE A 118 -139.02 -138.95 150.12
N THR A 119 -138.88 -139.90 151.05
CA THR A 119 -139.87 -140.97 151.26
C THR A 119 -140.52 -140.79 152.63
N TYR A 120 -141.80 -140.46 152.63
CA TYR A 120 -142.61 -140.19 153.82
C TYR A 120 -143.03 -141.49 154.55
N PRO A 121 -143.45 -141.42 155.82
CA PRO A 121 -143.92 -142.59 156.59
C PRO A 121 -145.13 -143.32 155.98
N ASP A 122 -145.93 -142.64 155.14
CA ASP A 122 -147.07 -143.24 154.43
C ASP A 122 -146.69 -143.91 153.09
N GLY A 123 -145.41 -143.83 152.70
CA GLY A 123 -144.89 -144.36 151.44
C GLY A 123 -145.10 -143.44 150.22
N SER A 124 -145.72 -142.27 150.39
CA SER A 124 -145.70 -141.22 149.37
C SER A 124 -144.27 -140.69 149.18
N LYS A 125 -144.02 -140.07 148.02
CA LYS A 125 -142.68 -139.62 147.62
C LYS A 125 -142.70 -138.29 146.89
N ASP A 126 -141.86 -137.38 147.35
CA ASP A 126 -141.52 -136.14 146.63
C ASP A 126 -140.07 -136.22 146.13
N GLU A 127 -139.85 -135.76 144.90
CA GLU A 127 -138.52 -135.69 144.28
C GLU A 127 -138.11 -134.23 144.12
N ILE A 128 -137.01 -133.80 144.76
CA ILE A 128 -136.53 -132.41 144.68
C ILE A 128 -135.12 -132.29 144.11
N THR A 129 -134.92 -131.26 143.28
CA THR A 129 -133.66 -131.02 142.57
C THR A 129 -132.77 -129.99 143.30
N VAL A 130 -131.46 -130.26 143.35
CA VAL A 130 -130.40 -129.42 143.98
C VAL A 130 -129.16 -129.28 143.09
N LYS A 131 -128.29 -128.27 143.33
CA LYS A 131 -127.13 -127.91 142.45
C LYS A 131 -125.76 -127.86 143.13
N ILE A 132 -124.68 -128.14 142.38
CA ILE A 132 -123.25 -128.18 142.82
C ILE A 132 -122.30 -127.55 141.74
N THR A 133 -121.10 -127.03 142.07
CA THR A 133 -120.15 -126.30 141.15
C THR A 133 -118.63 -126.50 141.47
N VAL A 134 -117.66 -126.35 140.52
CA VAL A 134 -116.19 -126.72 140.60
C VAL A 134 -115.19 -125.82 139.77
N ILE A 135 -113.91 -125.50 140.17
CA ILE A 135 -112.94 -124.47 139.58
C ILE A 135 -111.35 -124.66 139.74
N LEU A 136 -110.46 -123.76 139.18
CA LEU A 136 -108.93 -123.83 138.98
C LEU A 136 -108.08 -122.50 139.26
N ARG A 137 -106.72 -122.39 138.98
CA ARG A 137 -105.75 -121.25 139.28
C ARG A 137 -104.60 -120.92 138.24
N ASP A 138 -103.94 -119.73 138.38
CA ASP A 138 -102.94 -119.04 137.49
C ASP A 138 -101.43 -118.99 137.98
N PRO A 139 -100.40 -118.74 137.10
CA PRO A 139 -98.93 -118.70 137.39
C PRO A 139 -98.20 -117.32 137.35
N VAL A 140 -96.84 -117.33 137.39
CA VAL A 140 -95.91 -116.15 137.48
C VAL A 140 -95.02 -115.98 136.22
N LYS A 141 -94.47 -114.78 135.98
CA LYS A 141 -93.72 -114.36 134.76
C LYS A 141 -92.19 -114.56 134.79
N THR A 142 -91.57 -114.55 133.60
CA THR A 142 -90.13 -114.71 133.30
C THR A 142 -89.60 -113.54 132.43
N VAL A 143 -88.29 -113.27 132.41
CA VAL A 143 -87.63 -112.15 131.68
C VAL A 143 -86.71 -112.68 130.58
N VAL A 144 -86.69 -112.04 129.40
CA VAL A 144 -86.01 -112.50 128.18
C VAL A 144 -85.39 -111.36 127.36
N ASP A 145 -84.38 -111.66 126.52
CA ASP A 145 -83.69 -110.65 125.68
C ASP A 145 -84.57 -110.15 124.51
N ASN A 146 -85.34 -111.03 123.86
CA ASN A 146 -86.32 -110.67 122.80
C ASN A 146 -87.68 -111.36 123.05
N PRO A 147 -88.73 -110.64 123.49
CA PRO A 147 -90.04 -111.21 123.82
C PRO A 147 -90.76 -111.94 122.69
N ASN A 148 -90.42 -111.65 121.43
CA ASN A 148 -91.09 -112.22 120.27
C ASN A 148 -90.41 -113.50 119.76
N GLN A 149 -89.29 -113.92 120.36
CA GLN A 149 -88.47 -115.04 119.89
C GLN A 149 -87.69 -115.66 121.05
N LEU A 150 -88.38 -116.38 121.93
CA LEU A 150 -87.75 -117.01 123.10
C LEU A 150 -86.82 -118.16 122.73
N THR A 151 -85.77 -118.31 123.52
CA THR A 151 -84.89 -119.49 123.52
C THR A 151 -85.51 -120.66 124.28
N THR A 152 -85.04 -121.88 124.00
CA THR A 152 -85.53 -123.11 124.63
C THR A 152 -85.38 -123.11 126.16
N GLU A 153 -84.33 -122.47 126.69
CA GLU A 153 -84.10 -122.34 128.13
C GLU A 153 -85.05 -121.35 128.83
N GLU A 154 -85.64 -120.41 128.09
CA GLU A 154 -86.62 -119.45 128.61
C GLU A 154 -88.01 -120.09 128.66
N MET A 155 -88.35 -120.94 127.68
CA MET A 155 -89.62 -121.69 127.63
C MET A 155 -89.79 -122.68 128.80
N ALA A 156 -88.74 -123.42 129.17
CA ALA A 156 -88.80 -124.40 130.26
C ALA A 156 -89.06 -123.77 131.65
N LYS A 157 -88.61 -122.52 131.85
CA LYS A 157 -88.85 -121.74 133.08
C LYS A 157 -90.34 -121.37 133.21
N VAL A 158 -91.03 -121.14 132.09
CA VAL A 158 -92.47 -120.83 132.05
C VAL A 158 -93.34 -122.04 132.42
N GLU A 159 -93.02 -123.27 131.97
CA GLU A 159 -93.81 -124.47 132.37
C GLU A 159 -93.70 -124.73 133.88
N THR A 160 -92.49 -124.60 134.42
CA THR A 160 -92.21 -124.84 135.85
C THR A 160 -93.07 -123.93 136.76
N ALA A 161 -93.29 -122.68 136.34
CA ALA A 161 -94.14 -121.73 137.07
C ALA A 161 -95.63 -122.13 137.11
N LEU A 162 -96.11 -122.94 136.16
CA LEU A 162 -97.51 -123.39 136.11
C LEU A 162 -97.79 -124.54 137.08
N ARG A 163 -96.93 -125.58 137.08
CA ARG A 163 -97.12 -126.74 137.98
C ARG A 163 -97.06 -126.35 139.46
N SER A 164 -96.22 -125.38 139.81
CA SER A 164 -96.12 -124.87 141.19
C SER A 164 -97.35 -124.09 141.68
N ALA A 165 -98.24 -123.63 140.79
CA ALA A 165 -99.46 -122.90 141.16
C ALA A 165 -100.68 -123.80 141.40
N ASN A 166 -100.65 -125.04 140.87
CA ASN A 166 -101.77 -125.99 140.85
C ASN A 166 -101.34 -127.37 141.40
N PRO A 167 -101.05 -127.51 142.72
CA PRO A 167 -100.42 -128.71 143.27
C PRO A 167 -101.27 -129.99 143.22
N ASN A 168 -102.60 -129.87 143.18
CA ASN A 168 -103.52 -131.03 143.09
C ASN A 168 -103.84 -131.42 141.63
N LEU A 169 -103.18 -130.80 140.65
CA LEU A 169 -103.35 -131.14 139.24
C LEU A 169 -102.71 -132.51 138.95
N ARG A 170 -103.51 -133.48 138.48
CA ARG A 170 -103.03 -134.85 138.21
C ARG A 170 -101.87 -134.87 137.21
N SER A 171 -100.97 -135.83 137.39
CA SER A 171 -99.77 -136.02 136.56
C SER A 171 -100.08 -136.45 135.11
N ASP A 172 -101.30 -136.90 134.82
CA ASP A 172 -101.78 -137.25 133.48
C ASP A 172 -102.35 -136.05 132.69
N VAL A 173 -102.25 -134.83 133.23
CA VAL A 173 -102.53 -133.58 132.50
C VAL A 173 -101.30 -133.14 131.71
N GLY A 174 -101.44 -133.15 130.38
CA GLY A 174 -100.41 -132.66 129.45
C GLY A 174 -100.31 -131.13 129.50
N ILE A 175 -99.08 -130.60 129.40
CA ILE A 175 -98.79 -129.16 129.38
C ILE A 175 -97.82 -128.88 128.22
N SER A 176 -97.97 -127.72 127.54
CA SER A 176 -97.08 -127.28 126.46
C SER A 176 -96.91 -125.76 126.47
N VAL A 177 -95.71 -125.26 126.15
CA VAL A 177 -95.35 -123.84 126.08
C VAL A 177 -94.91 -123.45 124.66
N GLY A 178 -95.35 -122.30 124.15
CA GLY A 178 -94.96 -121.76 122.83
C GLY A 178 -93.73 -120.85 122.85
N THR A 179 -93.14 -120.59 121.67
CA THR A 179 -91.95 -119.72 121.47
C THR A 179 -92.18 -118.23 121.74
N ASN A 180 -93.40 -117.84 122.12
CA ASN A 180 -93.78 -116.52 122.62
C ASN A 180 -94.22 -116.55 124.10
N GLY A 181 -94.13 -117.70 124.78
CA GLY A 181 -94.45 -117.89 126.20
C GLY A 181 -95.88 -118.34 126.55
N ALA A 182 -96.80 -118.52 125.61
CA ALA A 182 -98.17 -118.98 125.94
C ALA A 182 -98.19 -120.47 126.37
N ILE A 183 -99.13 -120.87 127.24
CA ILE A 183 -99.23 -122.23 127.82
C ILE A 183 -100.60 -122.86 127.58
N THR A 184 -100.65 -124.15 127.23
CA THR A 184 -101.90 -124.93 127.08
C THR A 184 -101.87 -126.18 127.97
N LEU A 185 -103.02 -126.54 128.55
CA LEU A 185 -103.24 -127.75 129.36
C LEU A 185 -104.26 -128.67 128.68
N THR A 186 -104.04 -129.98 128.76
CA THR A 186 -104.96 -131.01 128.20
C THR A 186 -105.24 -132.11 129.22
N TYR A 187 -106.52 -132.32 129.54
CA TYR A 187 -106.98 -133.33 130.51
C TYR A 187 -107.25 -134.69 129.86
N PRO A 188 -107.20 -135.82 130.59
CA PRO A 188 -107.34 -137.17 130.04
C PRO A 188 -108.66 -137.48 129.31
N ASN A 189 -109.70 -136.66 129.52
CA ASN A 189 -111.00 -136.76 128.85
C ASN A 189 -111.10 -135.91 127.56
N GLY A 190 -110.01 -135.30 127.10
CA GLY A 190 -109.96 -134.46 125.91
C GLY A 190 -110.37 -133.00 126.11
N VAL A 191 -110.68 -132.58 127.34
CA VAL A 191 -110.93 -131.17 127.66
C VAL A 191 -109.60 -130.39 127.68
N ILE A 192 -109.61 -129.15 127.19
CA ILE A 192 -108.42 -128.29 127.03
C ILE A 192 -108.66 -126.95 127.75
N ASP A 193 -107.61 -126.42 128.37
CA ASP A 193 -107.59 -125.12 129.06
C ASP A 193 -106.30 -124.35 128.68
N THR A 194 -106.23 -123.01 128.80
CA THR A 194 -105.12 -122.23 128.18
C THR A 194 -104.84 -120.87 128.85
N ILE A 195 -103.55 -120.51 128.94
CA ILE A 195 -103.02 -119.33 129.63
C ILE A 195 -102.14 -118.51 128.65
N PRO A 196 -102.46 -117.23 128.37
CA PRO A 196 -101.81 -116.46 127.30
C PRO A 196 -100.43 -115.87 127.68
N SER A 197 -99.56 -115.66 126.68
CA SER A 197 -98.17 -115.18 126.85
C SER A 197 -98.02 -113.84 127.59
N SER A 198 -99.02 -112.95 127.51
CA SER A 198 -99.02 -111.70 128.27
C SER A 198 -99.06 -111.90 129.79
N LYS A 199 -99.35 -113.12 130.25
CA LYS A 199 -99.26 -113.58 131.65
C LYS A 199 -97.94 -114.29 131.98
N THR A 200 -96.96 -114.38 131.07
CA THR A 200 -95.75 -115.20 131.26
C THR A 200 -94.39 -114.54 130.95
N VAL A 201 -94.26 -113.54 130.06
CA VAL A 201 -92.92 -113.03 129.61
C VAL A 201 -92.75 -111.49 129.58
N ILE A 202 -91.49 -110.97 129.58
CA ILE A 202 -91.13 -109.52 129.47
C ILE A 202 -89.67 -109.27 128.97
N ALA A 203 -89.37 -108.07 128.45
CA ALA A 203 -88.14 -107.66 127.72
C ALA A 203 -86.99 -107.05 128.56
N LYS A 204 -85.85 -106.75 127.89
CA LYS A 204 -84.64 -106.08 128.42
C LYS A 204 -84.30 -104.76 127.67
N PRO A 205 -83.82 -103.69 128.34
CA PRO A 205 -83.58 -102.36 127.74
C PRO A 205 -82.10 -102.07 127.32
N VAL A 206 -81.93 -101.00 126.54
CA VAL A 206 -80.62 -100.44 126.06
C VAL A 206 -79.97 -99.51 127.09
N THR A 207 -78.64 -99.34 127.02
CA THR A 207 -77.87 -98.46 127.91
C THR A 207 -77.50 -97.11 127.28
N GLU A 208 -77.22 -96.09 128.10
CA GLU A 208 -76.89 -94.73 127.63
C GLU A 208 -75.42 -94.59 127.18
N GLU A 209 -74.56 -95.53 127.60
CA GLU A 209 -73.14 -95.57 127.26
C GLU A 209 -72.93 -95.87 125.76
N GLU A 210 -73.74 -96.79 125.22
CA GLU A 210 -73.80 -97.13 123.79
C GLU A 210 -74.24 -95.93 122.93
N ARG A 211 -75.20 -95.13 123.41
CA ARG A 211 -75.68 -93.92 122.73
C ARG A 211 -74.60 -92.83 122.66
N THR A 212 -73.83 -92.68 123.74
CA THR A 212 -72.77 -91.67 123.87
C THR A 212 -71.57 -91.96 122.95
N ALA A 213 -71.13 -93.23 122.89
CA ALA A 213 -70.01 -93.66 122.04
C ALA A 213 -70.27 -93.41 120.55
N ALA A 214 -71.52 -93.48 120.10
CA ALA A 214 -71.88 -93.27 118.70
C ALA A 214 -71.78 -91.78 118.28
N LYS A 215 -72.21 -90.83 119.12
CA LYS A 215 -72.17 -89.39 118.81
C LYS A 215 -70.75 -88.85 118.73
N ASN A 216 -69.88 -89.26 119.66
CA ASN A 216 -68.49 -88.77 119.74
C ASN A 216 -67.67 -89.08 118.47
N ALA A 217 -67.99 -90.15 117.74
CA ALA A 217 -67.35 -90.48 116.47
C ALA A 217 -67.70 -89.47 115.36
N LEU A 218 -68.98 -89.09 115.24
CA LEU A 218 -69.43 -88.08 114.28
C LEU A 218 -68.84 -86.69 114.59
N ASP A 219 -68.67 -86.37 115.88
CA ASP A 219 -67.99 -85.14 116.31
C ASP A 219 -66.52 -85.09 115.88
N GLN A 220 -65.83 -86.24 115.83
CA GLN A 220 -64.45 -86.29 115.36
C GLN A 220 -64.37 -86.15 113.84
N GLU A 221 -65.19 -86.91 113.11
CA GLU A 221 -65.20 -86.90 111.64
C GLU A 221 -65.57 -85.52 111.07
N ALA A 222 -66.47 -84.79 111.73
CA ALA A 222 -66.80 -83.41 111.39
C ALA A 222 -65.62 -82.42 111.59
N ARG A 223 -64.75 -82.64 112.59
CA ARG A 223 -63.53 -81.82 112.78
C ARG A 223 -62.50 -82.12 111.70
N ASP A 224 -62.26 -83.40 111.43
CA ASP A 224 -61.23 -83.84 110.50
C ASP A 224 -61.57 -83.38 109.07
N LYS A 225 -62.84 -83.47 108.66
CA LYS A 225 -63.28 -82.93 107.36
C LYS A 225 -63.18 -81.41 107.28
N LYS A 226 -63.46 -80.67 108.36
CA LYS A 226 -63.23 -79.21 108.41
C LYS A 226 -61.75 -78.84 108.30
N ALA A 227 -60.85 -79.61 108.92
CA ALA A 227 -59.41 -79.41 108.80
C ALA A 227 -58.91 -79.67 107.36
N GLU A 228 -59.49 -80.62 106.63
CA GLU A 228 -59.26 -80.83 105.20
C GLU A 228 -59.66 -79.58 104.38
N ILE A 229 -60.84 -79.00 104.66
CA ILE A 229 -61.30 -77.76 104.02
C ILE A 229 -60.37 -76.57 104.34
N ASP A 230 -59.90 -76.43 105.58
CA ASP A 230 -58.95 -75.36 105.94
C ASP A 230 -57.58 -75.52 105.28
N ALA A 231 -57.13 -76.75 105.01
CA ALA A 231 -55.87 -77.03 104.34
C ALA A 231 -55.86 -76.68 102.83
N ARG A 232 -57.03 -76.59 102.19
CA ARG A 232 -57.19 -76.16 100.79
C ARG A 232 -56.65 -74.74 100.59
N LYS A 233 -55.92 -74.51 99.50
CA LYS A 233 -55.32 -73.18 99.16
C LYS A 233 -55.91 -72.55 97.90
N ASP A 234 -56.64 -73.33 97.12
CA ASP A 234 -57.39 -72.91 95.94
C ASP A 234 -58.72 -72.22 96.28
N LEU A 235 -59.32 -72.57 97.42
CA LEU A 235 -60.48 -71.89 98.01
C LEU A 235 -60.08 -70.52 98.59
N THR A 236 -61.04 -69.60 98.62
CA THR A 236 -60.98 -68.43 99.51
C THR A 236 -61.55 -68.73 100.90
N ASP A 237 -61.27 -67.85 101.86
CA ASP A 237 -61.79 -67.92 103.24
C ASP A 237 -63.33 -68.01 103.24
N GLU A 238 -64.00 -67.25 102.35
CA GLU A 238 -65.45 -67.31 102.17
C GLU A 238 -65.93 -68.65 101.59
N GLU A 239 -65.23 -69.22 100.58
CA GLU A 239 -65.54 -70.54 100.01
C GLU A 239 -65.33 -71.70 101.03
N LYS A 240 -64.40 -71.52 101.99
CA LYS A 240 -64.17 -72.47 103.09
C LYS A 240 -65.27 -72.43 104.14
N ASP A 241 -65.62 -71.25 104.63
CA ASP A 241 -66.53 -71.12 105.77
C ASP A 241 -67.98 -71.50 105.40
N GLU A 242 -68.35 -71.52 104.12
CA GLU A 242 -69.58 -72.12 103.63
C GLU A 242 -69.58 -73.65 103.79
N ALA A 243 -68.55 -74.32 103.26
CA ALA A 243 -68.41 -75.77 103.36
C ALA A 243 -68.28 -76.26 104.83
N LYS A 244 -67.62 -75.50 105.71
CA LYS A 244 -67.58 -75.80 107.15
C LYS A 244 -68.97 -75.78 107.80
N ARG A 245 -69.84 -74.84 107.40
CA ARG A 245 -71.23 -74.74 107.89
C ARG A 245 -72.10 -75.89 107.37
N GLU A 246 -71.86 -76.35 106.14
CA GLU A 246 -72.50 -77.56 105.60
C GLU A 246 -72.10 -78.82 106.39
N ILE A 247 -70.81 -78.94 106.76
CA ILE A 247 -70.31 -80.05 107.61
C ILE A 247 -70.98 -80.04 108.99
N ASP A 248 -71.13 -78.87 109.63
CA ASP A 248 -71.87 -78.77 110.91
C ASP A 248 -73.32 -79.22 110.79
N ALA A 249 -74.01 -78.86 109.71
CA ALA A 249 -75.39 -79.27 109.49
C ALA A 249 -75.49 -80.81 109.43
N LYS A 250 -74.62 -81.47 108.65
CA LYS A 250 -74.64 -82.93 108.50
C LYS A 250 -74.20 -83.69 109.75
N ALA A 251 -73.25 -83.15 110.51
CA ALA A 251 -72.88 -83.71 111.81
C ALA A 251 -74.04 -83.68 112.81
N ASN A 252 -74.83 -82.60 112.84
CA ASN A 252 -75.93 -82.45 113.79
C ASN A 252 -77.19 -83.23 113.37
N GLU A 253 -77.51 -83.31 112.07
CA GLU A 253 -78.57 -84.20 111.55
C GLU A 253 -78.37 -85.66 112.00
N ALA A 254 -77.14 -86.17 111.91
CA ALA A 254 -76.82 -87.55 112.25
C ALA A 254 -76.86 -87.84 113.76
N LYS A 255 -76.38 -86.92 114.61
CA LYS A 255 -76.51 -87.05 116.08
C LYS A 255 -77.98 -87.12 116.51
N ALA A 256 -78.85 -86.31 115.90
CA ALA A 256 -80.28 -86.34 116.14
C ALA A 256 -80.97 -87.61 115.62
N ALA A 257 -80.34 -88.41 114.75
CA ALA A 257 -80.81 -89.75 114.41
C ALA A 257 -80.45 -90.78 115.49
N ILE A 258 -79.22 -90.73 116.01
CA ILE A 258 -78.75 -91.59 117.13
C ILE A 258 -79.65 -91.47 118.37
N ASP A 259 -80.08 -90.24 118.71
CA ASP A 259 -80.93 -90.00 119.89
C ASP A 259 -82.27 -90.75 119.87
N ARG A 260 -82.83 -90.98 118.68
CA ARG A 260 -84.17 -91.58 118.50
C ARG A 260 -84.18 -93.12 118.50
N ALA A 261 -83.01 -93.75 118.56
CA ALA A 261 -82.89 -95.21 118.64
C ALA A 261 -83.38 -95.76 119.99
N THR A 262 -84.15 -96.85 119.94
CA THR A 262 -84.65 -97.58 121.14
C THR A 262 -84.05 -98.98 121.28
N ILE A 263 -83.36 -99.47 120.26
CA ILE A 263 -82.57 -100.72 120.24
C ILE A 263 -81.16 -100.45 119.69
N VAL A 264 -80.16 -101.23 120.14
CA VAL A 264 -78.74 -101.07 119.78
C VAL A 264 -78.44 -101.08 118.25
N PRO A 265 -79.12 -101.87 117.41
CA PRO A 265 -78.88 -101.86 115.96
C PRO A 265 -79.07 -100.47 115.31
N ASP A 266 -80.10 -99.73 115.72
CA ASP A 266 -80.49 -98.46 115.10
C ASP A 266 -79.44 -97.35 115.36
N VAL A 267 -78.80 -97.37 116.54
CA VAL A 267 -77.70 -96.46 116.91
C VAL A 267 -76.54 -96.55 115.92
N ASN A 268 -76.19 -97.78 115.51
CA ASN A 268 -75.07 -98.03 114.62
C ASN A 268 -75.39 -97.61 113.17
N ALA A 269 -76.61 -97.84 112.69
CA ALA A 269 -77.05 -97.37 111.38
C ALA A 269 -77.04 -95.84 111.27
N ALA A 270 -77.52 -95.15 112.31
CA ALA A 270 -77.54 -93.68 112.38
C ALA A 270 -76.12 -93.08 112.34
N LYS A 271 -75.16 -93.69 113.06
CA LYS A 271 -73.74 -93.31 113.02
C LYS A 271 -73.16 -93.42 111.60
N THR A 272 -73.28 -94.59 110.96
CA THR A 272 -72.63 -94.86 109.66
C THR A 272 -73.09 -93.89 108.56
N ASN A 273 -74.39 -93.54 108.52
CA ASN A 273 -74.91 -92.62 107.52
C ASN A 273 -74.41 -91.17 107.70
N GLY A 274 -74.15 -90.75 108.95
CA GLY A 274 -73.62 -89.41 109.23
C GLY A 274 -72.19 -89.20 108.74
N SER A 275 -71.30 -90.17 108.97
CA SER A 275 -69.92 -90.17 108.47
C SER A 275 -69.87 -89.97 106.95
N ASN A 276 -70.69 -90.71 106.21
CA ASN A 276 -70.77 -90.61 104.76
C ASN A 276 -71.26 -89.23 104.29
N ALA A 277 -72.25 -88.65 104.97
CA ALA A 277 -72.76 -87.31 104.64
C ALA A 277 -71.69 -86.22 104.86
N ILE A 278 -70.99 -86.25 106.00
CA ILE A 278 -69.88 -85.34 106.32
C ILE A 278 -68.79 -85.43 105.23
N ASN A 279 -68.30 -86.64 104.94
CA ASN A 279 -67.15 -86.82 104.05
C ASN A 279 -67.43 -86.47 102.58
N SER A 280 -68.70 -86.44 102.17
CA SER A 280 -69.12 -86.09 100.81
C SER A 280 -68.93 -84.62 100.43
N ILE A 281 -68.76 -83.73 101.41
CA ILE A 281 -68.69 -82.28 101.20
C ILE A 281 -67.31 -81.89 100.65
N SER A 282 -67.30 -81.31 99.44
CA SER A 282 -66.08 -80.88 98.73
C SER A 282 -66.33 -79.65 97.84
N PRO A 283 -66.07 -78.42 98.33
CA PRO A 283 -66.22 -77.19 97.54
C PRO A 283 -65.14 -77.08 96.44
N THR A 284 -65.36 -76.16 95.50
CA THR A 284 -64.46 -75.87 94.37
C THR A 284 -63.99 -74.41 94.40
N GLY A 285 -62.69 -74.16 94.20
CA GLY A 285 -62.13 -72.80 94.21
C GLY A 285 -62.45 -72.06 92.92
N THR A 286 -63.57 -71.34 92.88
CA THR A 286 -64.06 -70.66 91.67
C THR A 286 -63.43 -69.29 91.48
N VAL A 287 -63.31 -68.52 92.57
CA VAL A 287 -62.95 -67.10 92.53
C VAL A 287 -61.50 -66.91 92.03
N LYS A 288 -60.54 -67.69 92.55
CA LYS A 288 -59.14 -67.62 92.11
C LYS A 288 -58.94 -68.03 90.65
N ASN A 289 -59.69 -69.03 90.17
CA ASN A 289 -59.55 -69.52 88.80
C ASN A 289 -60.09 -68.51 87.77
N ASN A 290 -61.25 -67.91 88.04
CA ASN A 290 -61.80 -66.84 87.20
C ASN A 290 -60.86 -65.62 87.11
N ALA A 291 -60.23 -65.24 88.22
CA ALA A 291 -59.26 -64.15 88.24
C ALA A 291 -57.98 -64.45 87.44
N LYS A 292 -57.46 -65.69 87.48
CA LYS A 292 -56.30 -66.11 86.66
C LYS A 292 -56.63 -66.07 85.16
N ASN A 293 -57.82 -66.56 84.77
CA ASN A 293 -58.28 -66.54 83.39
C ASN A 293 -58.37 -65.11 82.84
N ALA A 294 -58.82 -64.14 83.65
CA ALA A 294 -58.84 -62.73 83.27
C ALA A 294 -57.43 -62.15 83.04
N ILE A 295 -56.44 -62.56 83.84
CA ILE A 295 -55.03 -62.18 83.63
C ILE A 295 -54.46 -62.79 82.33
N ASP A 296 -54.79 -64.05 82.02
CA ASP A 296 -54.39 -64.67 80.75
C ASP A 296 -55.02 -63.99 79.53
N GLN A 297 -56.30 -63.64 79.60
CA GLN A 297 -56.98 -62.92 78.53
C GLN A 297 -56.32 -61.54 78.29
N GLU A 298 -56.02 -60.80 79.35
CA GLU A 298 -55.41 -59.48 79.24
C GLU A 298 -53.97 -59.53 78.74
N ALA A 299 -53.18 -60.51 79.19
CA ALA A 299 -51.84 -60.76 78.67
C ALA A 299 -51.86 -61.04 77.16
N ASN A 300 -52.81 -61.86 76.69
CA ASN A 300 -52.94 -62.19 75.27
C ASN A 300 -53.43 -61.00 74.43
N ASN A 301 -54.40 -60.23 74.93
CA ASN A 301 -54.84 -58.96 74.31
C ASN A 301 -53.64 -58.03 74.08
N LYS A 302 -52.87 -57.79 75.14
CA LYS A 302 -51.73 -56.88 75.14
C LYS A 302 -50.60 -57.33 74.21
N LYS A 303 -50.30 -58.63 74.16
CA LYS A 303 -49.32 -59.19 73.20
C LYS A 303 -49.77 -58.97 71.75
N ALA A 304 -51.06 -59.12 71.44
CA ALA A 304 -51.58 -58.87 70.10
C ALA A 304 -51.45 -57.40 69.68
N ASP A 305 -51.54 -56.45 70.62
CA ASP A 305 -51.27 -55.03 70.34
C ASP A 305 -49.78 -54.72 70.10
N ILE A 306 -48.87 -55.41 70.80
CA ILE A 306 -47.43 -55.37 70.51
C ILE A 306 -47.15 -55.94 69.10
N ASP A 307 -47.81 -57.02 68.70
CA ASP A 307 -47.65 -57.59 67.35
C ASP A 307 -48.13 -56.67 66.22
N ARG A 308 -49.20 -55.90 66.45
CA ARG A 308 -49.76 -54.94 65.48
C ARG A 308 -48.85 -53.74 65.18
N ARG A 309 -47.89 -53.42 66.05
CA ARG A 309 -46.98 -52.28 65.87
C ARG A 309 -45.97 -52.52 64.75
N THR A 310 -45.88 -51.60 63.79
CA THR A 310 -44.96 -51.68 62.64
C THR A 310 -43.68 -50.87 62.86
N ASP A 311 -43.65 -49.99 63.86
CA ASP A 311 -42.50 -49.19 64.26
C ASP A 311 -41.43 -50.00 65.03
N LEU A 312 -41.84 -51.10 65.67
CA LEU A 312 -40.96 -52.02 66.40
C LEU A 312 -40.35 -53.07 65.47
N THR A 313 -39.11 -53.48 65.76
CA THR A 313 -38.54 -54.74 65.25
C THR A 313 -39.10 -55.97 65.98
N ASN A 314 -38.94 -57.14 65.39
CA ASN A 314 -39.33 -58.42 66.01
C ASN A 314 -38.62 -58.64 67.36
N GLU A 315 -37.36 -58.21 67.48
CA GLU A 315 -36.60 -58.30 68.73
C GLU A 315 -37.18 -57.40 69.83
N GLU A 316 -37.57 -56.16 69.49
CA GLU A 316 -38.24 -55.22 70.41
C GLU A 316 -39.64 -55.72 70.82
N LYS A 317 -40.38 -56.34 69.90
CA LYS A 317 -41.68 -56.99 70.19
C LYS A 317 -41.52 -58.15 71.16
N ASP A 318 -40.59 -59.06 70.90
CA ASP A 318 -40.42 -60.26 71.73
C ASP A 318 -39.90 -59.91 73.13
N ALA A 319 -39.10 -58.84 73.27
CA ALA A 319 -38.75 -58.30 74.58
C ALA A 319 -40.00 -57.86 75.37
N ALA A 320 -40.88 -57.05 74.76
CA ALA A 320 -42.12 -56.60 75.40
C ALA A 320 -43.11 -57.74 75.69
N LYS A 321 -43.20 -58.77 74.83
CA LYS A 321 -44.00 -59.98 75.10
C LYS A 321 -43.52 -60.74 76.34
N ARG A 322 -42.20 -60.89 76.52
CA ARG A 322 -41.61 -61.52 77.73
C ARG A 322 -41.87 -60.70 79.00
N GLU A 323 -41.88 -59.37 78.89
CA GLU A 323 -42.28 -58.49 80.00
C GLU A 323 -43.76 -58.70 80.37
N ILE A 324 -44.66 -58.77 79.39
CA ILE A 324 -46.08 -59.08 79.61
C ILE A 324 -46.25 -60.47 80.26
N ASP A 325 -45.53 -61.49 79.80
CA ASP A 325 -45.53 -62.82 80.43
C ASP A 325 -45.03 -62.78 81.89
N THR A 326 -44.03 -61.95 82.17
CA THR A 326 -43.53 -61.75 83.54
C THR A 326 -44.62 -61.11 84.41
N LYS A 327 -45.30 -60.06 83.93
CA LYS A 327 -46.39 -59.40 84.66
C LYS A 327 -47.64 -60.27 84.84
N ALA A 328 -47.96 -61.12 83.86
CA ALA A 328 -49.02 -62.11 84.00
C ALA A 328 -48.72 -63.13 85.10
N ASN A 329 -47.48 -63.64 85.17
CA ASN A 329 -47.08 -64.61 86.19
C ASN A 329 -46.93 -64.00 87.59
N GLU A 330 -46.46 -62.75 87.70
CA GLU A 330 -46.50 -61.96 88.94
C GLU A 330 -47.95 -61.83 89.46
N ALA A 331 -48.89 -61.46 88.58
CA ALA A 331 -50.30 -61.28 88.92
C ALA A 331 -50.99 -62.58 89.35
N LYS A 332 -50.80 -63.69 88.62
CA LYS A 332 -51.29 -65.02 89.01
C LYS A 332 -50.76 -65.42 90.40
N SER A 333 -49.47 -65.18 90.65
CA SER A 333 -48.83 -65.44 91.94
C SER A 333 -49.35 -64.56 93.08
N ALA A 334 -49.91 -63.39 92.77
CA ALA A 334 -50.61 -62.55 93.76
C ALA A 334 -52.03 -63.06 94.03
N ILE A 335 -52.76 -63.53 93.00
CA ILE A 335 -54.08 -64.16 93.12
C ILE A 335 -54.02 -65.44 93.96
N ASP A 336 -53.00 -66.28 93.76
CA ASP A 336 -52.82 -67.51 94.56
C ASP A 336 -52.63 -67.22 96.06
N ARG A 337 -51.88 -66.16 96.39
CA ARG A 337 -51.58 -65.73 97.77
C ARG A 337 -52.75 -65.02 98.46
N ALA A 338 -53.75 -64.54 97.74
CA ALA A 338 -54.92 -63.92 98.35
C ALA A 338 -55.73 -64.96 99.14
N THR A 339 -56.15 -64.63 100.37
CA THR A 339 -56.95 -65.54 101.20
C THR A 339 -58.44 -65.34 100.95
N ASN A 340 -58.90 -64.09 100.80
CA ASN A 340 -60.31 -63.74 100.60
C ASN A 340 -60.61 -63.14 99.20
N ASN A 341 -61.90 -63.10 98.86
CA ASN A 341 -62.40 -62.63 97.56
C ASN A 341 -61.93 -61.20 97.22
N ALA A 342 -61.93 -60.30 98.21
CA ALA A 342 -61.47 -58.92 98.05
C ALA A 342 -59.94 -58.79 97.88
N GLY A 343 -59.16 -59.79 98.29
CA GLY A 343 -57.74 -59.92 97.94
C GLY A 343 -57.54 -60.33 96.49
N VAL A 344 -58.34 -61.30 96.00
CA VAL A 344 -58.26 -61.82 94.63
C VAL A 344 -58.56 -60.72 93.59
N GLU A 345 -59.65 -59.96 93.76
CA GLU A 345 -60.02 -58.89 92.82
C GLU A 345 -59.00 -57.72 92.81
N ARG A 346 -58.37 -57.41 93.96
CA ARG A 346 -57.26 -56.44 93.99
C ARG A 346 -56.01 -56.95 93.26
N ALA A 347 -55.64 -58.21 93.46
CA ALA A 347 -54.50 -58.83 92.78
C ALA A 347 -54.69 -58.87 91.25
N LYS A 348 -55.90 -59.25 90.81
CA LYS A 348 -56.35 -59.19 89.41
C LYS A 348 -56.26 -57.77 88.83
N THR A 349 -56.81 -56.77 89.52
CA THR A 349 -56.83 -55.36 89.06
C THR A 349 -55.42 -54.76 88.97
N ALA A 350 -54.56 -55.05 89.94
CA ALA A 350 -53.15 -54.65 89.87
C ALA A 350 -52.42 -55.34 88.70
N GLY A 351 -52.71 -56.62 88.46
CA GLY A 351 -52.14 -57.39 87.36
C GLY A 351 -52.52 -56.89 85.96
N THR A 352 -53.81 -56.64 85.71
CA THR A 352 -54.27 -56.08 84.42
C THR A 352 -53.72 -54.68 84.18
N THR A 353 -53.54 -53.88 85.24
CA THR A 353 -52.88 -52.56 85.17
C THR A 353 -51.40 -52.70 84.81
N ALA A 354 -50.66 -53.61 85.46
CA ALA A 354 -49.24 -53.85 85.19
C ALA A 354 -49.01 -54.36 83.76
N ILE A 355 -49.83 -55.30 83.27
CA ILE A 355 -49.82 -55.76 81.87
C ILE A 355 -50.05 -54.60 80.91
N ASN A 356 -51.06 -53.76 81.16
CA ASN A 356 -51.38 -52.63 80.28
C ASN A 356 -50.30 -51.56 80.25
N SER A 357 -49.52 -51.40 81.33
CA SER A 357 -48.43 -50.43 81.39
C SER A 357 -47.23 -50.75 80.49
N VAL A 358 -47.08 -52.01 80.03
CA VAL A 358 -46.00 -52.38 79.11
C VAL A 358 -46.17 -51.66 77.77
N ASN A 359 -45.22 -50.79 77.42
CA ASN A 359 -45.24 -50.04 76.16
C ASN A 359 -43.80 -49.77 75.67
N PRO A 360 -43.23 -50.62 74.81
CA PRO A 360 -41.87 -50.44 74.30
C PRO A 360 -41.77 -49.20 73.39
N THR A 361 -40.59 -48.61 73.31
CA THR A 361 -40.26 -47.55 72.35
C THR A 361 -39.46 -48.13 71.19
N SER A 362 -39.75 -47.68 69.96
CA SER A 362 -38.90 -48.01 68.81
C SER A 362 -37.56 -47.28 68.93
N SER A 363 -36.48 -48.05 69.01
CA SER A 363 -35.12 -47.55 69.19
C SER A 363 -34.30 -47.74 67.91
N THR A 364 -34.28 -48.95 67.34
CA THR A 364 -33.42 -49.30 66.21
C THR A 364 -33.80 -48.54 64.94
N LYS A 365 -35.10 -48.52 64.56
CA LYS A 365 -35.56 -47.81 63.35
C LYS A 365 -35.34 -46.30 63.44
N ASN A 366 -35.51 -45.72 64.63
CA ASN A 366 -35.31 -44.29 64.83
C ASN A 366 -33.82 -43.91 64.73
N GLY A 367 -32.91 -44.64 65.41
CA GLY A 367 -31.47 -44.40 65.28
C GLY A 367 -30.94 -44.60 63.86
N ALA A 368 -31.50 -45.56 63.11
CA ALA A 368 -31.18 -45.74 61.70
C ALA A 368 -31.62 -44.56 60.82
N LYS A 369 -32.83 -44.02 61.04
CA LYS A 369 -33.32 -42.83 60.30
C LYS A 369 -32.49 -41.58 60.59
N THR A 370 -32.07 -41.37 61.86
CA THR A 370 -31.16 -40.27 62.23
C THR A 370 -29.82 -40.37 61.49
N ALA A 371 -29.18 -41.54 61.46
CA ALA A 371 -27.93 -41.72 60.73
C ALA A 371 -28.05 -41.47 59.21
N ILE A 372 -29.22 -41.73 58.62
CA ILE A 372 -29.53 -41.40 57.22
C ILE A 372 -29.67 -39.88 57.02
N ASP A 373 -30.31 -39.17 57.96
CA ASP A 373 -30.41 -37.70 57.94
C ASP A 373 -29.05 -37.00 58.15
N ASP A 374 -28.21 -37.52 59.04
CA ASP A 374 -26.85 -37.04 59.28
C ASP A 374 -25.98 -37.19 58.02
N ALA A 375 -26.03 -38.37 57.39
CA ALA A 375 -25.32 -38.63 56.13
C ALA A 375 -25.83 -37.73 54.99
N ALA A 376 -27.14 -37.57 54.85
CA ALA A 376 -27.74 -36.66 53.86
C ALA A 376 -27.29 -35.20 54.10
N THR A 377 -27.27 -34.75 55.35
CA THR A 377 -26.85 -33.39 55.74
C THR A 377 -25.38 -33.15 55.44
N ALA A 378 -24.50 -34.06 55.88
CA ALA A 378 -23.06 -34.00 55.60
C ALA A 378 -22.77 -34.02 54.09
N LYS A 379 -23.49 -34.85 53.33
CA LYS A 379 -23.33 -34.95 51.88
C LYS A 379 -23.77 -33.68 51.15
N LYS A 380 -24.86 -33.04 51.55
CA LYS A 380 -25.29 -31.74 51.00
C LYS A 380 -24.26 -30.63 51.31
N ALA A 381 -23.69 -30.61 52.51
CA ALA A 381 -22.63 -29.67 52.87
C ALA A 381 -21.36 -29.85 52.00
N ALA A 382 -20.98 -31.10 51.69
CA ALA A 382 -19.88 -31.39 50.76
C ALA A 382 -20.18 -30.96 49.30
N ILE A 383 -21.45 -30.99 48.87
CA ILE A 383 -21.89 -30.44 47.58
C ILE A 383 -21.82 -28.90 47.59
N ASP A 384 -22.20 -28.25 48.70
CA ASP A 384 -22.12 -26.80 48.84
C ASP A 384 -20.68 -26.26 48.85
N ALA A 385 -19.72 -27.00 49.42
CA ALA A 385 -18.31 -26.62 49.48
C ALA A 385 -17.57 -26.64 48.11
N ARG A 386 -18.16 -27.24 47.06
CA ARG A 386 -17.57 -27.29 45.72
C ARG A 386 -17.76 -25.98 44.96
N ASN A 387 -16.68 -25.27 44.64
CA ASN A 387 -16.72 -23.97 43.95
C ASN A 387 -16.72 -24.08 42.40
N ASP A 388 -16.45 -25.27 41.88
CA ASP A 388 -16.48 -25.62 40.46
C ASP A 388 -17.90 -25.82 39.92
N LEU A 389 -18.86 -26.13 40.79
CA LEU A 389 -20.29 -26.27 40.48
C LEU A 389 -21.02 -24.92 40.47
N THR A 390 -21.98 -24.75 39.56
CA THR A 390 -23.01 -23.71 39.63
C THR A 390 -24.10 -24.04 40.64
N LYS A 391 -24.94 -23.07 41.00
CA LYS A 391 -26.11 -23.28 41.87
C LYS A 391 -27.03 -24.37 41.31
N GLU A 392 -27.27 -24.38 40.00
CA GLU A 392 -28.13 -25.36 39.34
C GLU A 392 -27.54 -26.78 39.42
N GLU A 393 -26.22 -26.93 39.22
CA GLU A 393 -25.51 -28.22 39.38
C GLU A 393 -25.53 -28.70 40.85
N LYS A 394 -25.41 -27.78 41.82
CA LYS A 394 -25.54 -28.08 43.26
C LYS A 394 -26.94 -28.51 43.65
N ASP A 395 -27.97 -27.76 43.25
CA ASP A 395 -29.36 -28.05 43.60
C ASP A 395 -29.80 -29.41 43.05
N ALA A 396 -29.43 -29.73 41.81
CA ALA A 396 -29.70 -31.04 41.20
C ALA A 396 -29.10 -32.19 42.02
N ALA A 397 -27.85 -32.06 42.48
CA ALA A 397 -27.20 -33.08 43.29
C ALA A 397 -27.74 -33.16 44.73
N LYS A 398 -28.17 -32.04 45.33
CA LYS A 398 -28.86 -32.04 46.64
C LYS A 398 -30.20 -32.77 46.56
N ASN A 399 -30.97 -32.56 45.49
CA ASN A 399 -32.22 -33.28 45.25
C ASN A 399 -31.99 -34.80 45.13
N ALA A 400 -30.92 -35.22 44.42
CA ALA A 400 -30.54 -36.63 44.36
C ALA A 400 -30.17 -37.22 45.75
N VAL A 401 -29.52 -36.44 46.63
CA VAL A 401 -29.31 -36.83 48.03
C VAL A 401 -30.63 -36.95 48.81
N ASP A 402 -31.56 -36.01 48.63
CA ASP A 402 -32.89 -36.09 49.26
C ASP A 402 -33.68 -37.32 48.83
N ASP A 403 -33.62 -37.69 47.55
CA ASP A 403 -34.31 -38.88 47.04
C ASP A 403 -33.67 -40.17 47.56
N LYS A 404 -32.33 -40.25 47.66
CA LYS A 404 -31.67 -41.39 48.32
C LYS A 404 -31.93 -41.46 49.83
N ALA A 405 -32.09 -40.32 50.51
CA ALA A 405 -32.52 -40.31 51.91
C ALA A 405 -33.96 -40.83 52.09
N LYS A 406 -34.88 -40.53 51.17
CA LYS A 406 -36.25 -41.08 51.17
C LYS A 406 -36.25 -42.60 50.94
N GLU A 407 -35.54 -43.07 49.90
CA GLU A 407 -35.39 -44.50 49.60
C GLU A 407 -34.83 -45.28 50.81
N ALA A 408 -33.76 -44.77 51.42
CA ALA A 408 -33.11 -45.35 52.59
C ALA A 408 -34.05 -45.43 53.81
N LYS A 409 -34.78 -44.35 54.12
CA LYS A 409 -35.76 -44.34 55.22
C LYS A 409 -36.90 -45.34 54.98
N GLN A 410 -37.38 -45.44 53.75
CA GLN A 410 -38.43 -46.41 53.39
C GLN A 410 -37.95 -47.86 53.51
N ALA A 411 -36.68 -48.15 53.22
CA ALA A 411 -36.06 -49.44 53.48
C ALA A 411 -35.99 -49.77 55.00
N VAL A 412 -35.65 -48.78 55.83
CA VAL A 412 -35.65 -48.92 57.31
C VAL A 412 -37.08 -49.12 57.86
N ASP A 413 -38.09 -48.45 57.31
CA ASP A 413 -39.48 -48.67 57.69
C ASP A 413 -39.98 -50.07 57.35
N ASN A 414 -39.62 -50.60 56.18
CA ASN A 414 -39.97 -51.94 55.72
C ASN A 414 -39.22 -53.08 56.46
N ALA A 415 -38.08 -52.78 57.09
CA ALA A 415 -37.29 -53.78 57.82
C ALA A 415 -38.03 -54.30 59.07
N THR A 416 -37.96 -55.61 59.32
CA THR A 416 -38.68 -56.28 60.42
C THR A 416 -37.79 -56.75 61.57
N THR A 417 -36.47 -56.83 61.36
CA THR A 417 -35.48 -57.23 62.38
C THR A 417 -34.40 -56.17 62.55
N ASN A 418 -33.73 -56.14 63.70
CA ASN A 418 -32.60 -55.23 63.96
C ASN A 418 -31.52 -55.34 62.86
N ALA A 419 -31.15 -56.55 62.46
CA ALA A 419 -30.15 -56.76 61.41
C ALA A 419 -30.59 -56.24 60.03
N ALA A 420 -31.88 -56.32 59.68
CA ALA A 420 -32.41 -55.73 58.46
C ALA A 420 -32.44 -54.19 58.52
N VAL A 421 -32.67 -53.61 59.70
CA VAL A 421 -32.59 -52.16 59.92
C VAL A 421 -31.15 -51.64 59.76
N ASP A 422 -30.14 -52.31 60.34
CA ASP A 422 -28.74 -51.90 60.15
C ASP A 422 -28.27 -52.10 58.70
N ALA A 423 -28.70 -53.15 58.01
CA ALA A 423 -28.42 -53.32 56.58
C ALA A 423 -29.03 -52.21 55.71
N ALA A 424 -30.30 -51.83 55.98
CA ALA A 424 -30.98 -50.74 55.28
C ALA A 424 -30.33 -49.37 55.57
N LYS A 425 -29.92 -49.13 56.81
CA LYS A 425 -29.13 -47.97 57.24
C LYS A 425 -27.81 -47.87 56.48
N THR A 426 -26.99 -48.93 56.48
CA THR A 426 -25.68 -48.93 55.81
C THR A 426 -25.81 -48.71 54.30
N SER A 427 -26.67 -49.47 53.63
CA SER A 427 -26.94 -49.29 52.19
C SER A 427 -27.49 -47.88 51.87
N GLY A 428 -28.30 -47.32 52.78
CA GLY A 428 -28.78 -45.95 52.69
C GLY A 428 -27.68 -44.89 52.80
N THR A 429 -26.81 -45.00 53.81
CA THR A 429 -25.67 -44.09 53.96
C THR A 429 -24.67 -44.21 52.80
N ASP A 430 -24.45 -45.42 52.29
CA ASP A 430 -23.53 -45.65 51.16
C ASP A 430 -24.09 -45.08 49.85
N THR A 431 -25.37 -45.27 49.56
CA THR A 431 -26.01 -44.71 48.35
C THR A 431 -26.13 -43.19 48.39
N ILE A 432 -26.32 -42.58 49.57
CA ILE A 432 -26.16 -41.12 49.77
C ILE A 432 -24.73 -40.68 49.50
N ASN A 433 -23.74 -41.37 50.11
CA ASN A 433 -22.33 -41.03 49.98
C ASN A 433 -21.82 -41.20 48.53
N ALA A 434 -22.43 -42.08 47.74
CA ALA A 434 -22.13 -42.29 46.32
C ALA A 434 -22.64 -41.17 45.39
N VAL A 435 -23.48 -40.23 45.83
CA VAL A 435 -23.97 -39.14 44.95
C VAL A 435 -22.83 -38.21 44.53
N THR A 436 -22.48 -38.19 43.24
CA THR A 436 -21.42 -37.33 42.68
C THR A 436 -22.01 -36.20 41.82
N PRO A 437 -21.92 -34.92 42.22
CA PRO A 437 -22.28 -33.82 41.33
C PRO A 437 -21.31 -33.72 40.15
N ASN A 438 -21.88 -33.55 38.96
CA ASN A 438 -21.16 -33.31 37.71
C ASN A 438 -20.94 -31.80 37.52
N ALA A 439 -19.76 -31.40 37.01
CA ALA A 439 -19.33 -30.00 36.90
C ALA A 439 -18.92 -29.68 35.45
N GLU A 440 -19.91 -29.44 34.60
CA GLU A 440 -19.69 -29.27 33.16
C GLU A 440 -19.68 -27.79 32.75
N LYS A 441 -20.53 -26.98 33.39
CA LYS A 441 -20.85 -25.65 32.87
C LYS A 441 -19.65 -24.71 32.83
N LYS A 442 -18.86 -24.63 33.91
CA LYS A 442 -17.64 -23.81 33.97
C LYS A 442 -16.54 -24.33 33.05
N ALA A 443 -16.36 -25.66 32.95
CA ALA A 443 -15.36 -26.26 32.08
C ALA A 443 -15.63 -25.98 30.59
N ALA A 444 -16.88 -26.19 30.15
CA ALA A 444 -17.31 -25.89 28.78
C ALA A 444 -17.19 -24.40 28.42
N ALA A 445 -17.38 -23.50 29.38
CA ALA A 445 -17.17 -22.06 29.20
C ALA A 445 -15.69 -21.69 29.05
N LYS A 446 -14.81 -22.20 29.93
CA LYS A 446 -13.36 -21.97 29.82
C LYS A 446 -12.76 -22.49 28.51
N ASN A 447 -13.17 -23.68 28.07
CA ASN A 447 -12.70 -24.25 26.80
C ASN A 447 -13.10 -23.40 25.59
N ALA A 448 -14.28 -22.77 25.61
CA ALA A 448 -14.71 -21.87 24.54
C ALA A 448 -13.95 -20.53 24.53
N ILE A 449 -13.56 -20.02 25.71
CA ILE A 449 -12.68 -18.85 25.85
C ILE A 449 -11.27 -19.20 25.32
N GLU A 450 -10.76 -20.39 25.66
CA GLU A 450 -9.47 -20.89 25.16
C GLU A 450 -9.44 -21.00 23.63
N GLN A 451 -10.51 -21.54 23.02
CA GLN A 451 -10.63 -21.65 21.57
C GLN A 451 -10.65 -20.27 20.92
N ALA A 452 -11.48 -19.33 21.40
CA ALA A 452 -11.54 -17.97 20.87
C ALA A 452 -10.18 -17.25 20.99
N ALA A 453 -9.45 -17.45 22.08
CA ALA A 453 -8.11 -16.89 22.25
C ALA A 453 -7.12 -17.45 21.20
N ASN A 454 -7.14 -18.76 20.96
CA ASN A 454 -6.28 -19.40 19.96
C ASN A 454 -6.65 -18.98 18.53
N ASP A 455 -7.94 -18.96 18.20
CA ASP A 455 -8.44 -18.49 16.90
C ASP A 455 -8.02 -17.03 16.65
N LYS A 456 -8.12 -16.17 17.66
CA LYS A 456 -7.73 -14.76 17.54
C LYS A 456 -6.22 -14.57 17.38
N LYS A 457 -5.39 -15.35 18.07
CA LYS A 457 -3.93 -15.36 17.83
C LYS A 457 -3.59 -15.81 16.41
N ALA A 458 -4.29 -16.82 15.89
CA ALA A 458 -4.12 -17.28 14.51
C ALA A 458 -4.56 -16.23 13.46
N GLU A 459 -5.55 -15.38 13.77
CA GLU A 459 -5.87 -14.20 12.94
C GLU A 459 -4.73 -13.17 12.96
N ILE A 460 -4.18 -12.86 14.15
CA ILE A 460 -3.07 -11.92 14.35
C ILE A 460 -1.80 -12.40 13.61
N ASP A 461 -1.48 -13.69 13.65
CA ASP A 461 -0.30 -14.24 12.96
C ASP A 461 -0.40 -14.15 11.42
N GLN A 462 -1.62 -14.17 10.85
CA GLN A 462 -1.86 -14.05 9.41
C GLN A 462 -1.75 -12.63 8.87
N ARG A 463 -1.81 -11.59 9.72
CA ARG A 463 -1.52 -10.19 9.34
C ARG A 463 -0.08 -10.10 8.80
N LYS A 464 0.10 -9.45 7.63
CA LYS A 464 1.41 -9.24 6.99
C LYS A 464 1.93 -7.80 7.10
N ASP A 465 1.02 -6.89 7.42
CA ASP A 465 1.21 -5.47 7.67
C ASP A 465 1.76 -5.17 9.07
N LEU A 466 1.57 -6.09 10.02
CA LEU A 466 2.22 -6.07 11.34
C LEU A 466 3.67 -6.57 11.26
N THR A 467 4.50 -6.05 12.16
CA THR A 467 5.76 -6.68 12.57
C THR A 467 5.55 -7.78 13.62
N ASP A 468 6.57 -8.62 13.82
CA ASP A 468 6.57 -9.69 14.82
C ASP A 468 6.38 -9.11 16.25
N GLU A 469 6.96 -7.95 16.54
CA GLU A 469 6.78 -7.26 17.82
C GLU A 469 5.35 -6.69 17.99
N GLU A 470 4.73 -6.16 16.94
CA GLU A 470 3.33 -5.70 16.95
C GLU A 470 2.36 -6.89 17.13
N LYS A 471 2.68 -8.06 16.55
CA LYS A 471 1.93 -9.31 16.76
C LYS A 471 2.00 -9.80 18.20
N ASP A 472 3.20 -9.90 18.77
CA ASP A 472 3.38 -10.47 20.10
C ASP A 472 2.79 -9.57 21.20
N ALA A 473 2.81 -8.24 21.00
CA ALA A 473 2.08 -7.30 21.84
C ALA A 473 0.56 -7.59 21.85
N ALA A 474 -0.04 -7.86 20.69
CA ALA A 474 -1.47 -8.14 20.57
C ALA A 474 -1.86 -9.55 21.04
N LYS A 475 -1.02 -10.58 20.80
CA LYS A 475 -1.21 -11.92 21.37
C LYS A 475 -1.24 -11.88 22.90
N LYS A 476 -0.40 -11.03 23.50
CA LYS A 476 -0.34 -10.82 24.95
C LYS A 476 -1.59 -10.13 25.52
N ASP A 477 -2.23 -9.23 24.77
CA ASP A 477 -3.54 -8.68 25.13
C ASP A 477 -4.64 -9.74 25.02
N VAL A 478 -4.65 -10.56 23.96
CA VAL A 478 -5.54 -11.74 23.86
C VAL A 478 -5.38 -12.68 25.06
N ASP A 479 -4.15 -12.96 25.51
CA ASP A 479 -3.90 -13.76 26.71
C ASP A 479 -4.42 -13.09 28.00
N ALA A 480 -4.27 -11.78 28.14
CA ALA A 480 -4.82 -11.02 29.27
C ALA A 480 -6.35 -11.08 29.29
N LYS A 481 -7.02 -10.85 28.15
CA LYS A 481 -8.49 -10.96 28.02
C LYS A 481 -8.98 -12.37 28.28
N ALA A 482 -8.25 -13.39 27.82
CA ALA A 482 -8.57 -14.79 28.10
C ALA A 482 -8.42 -15.15 29.59
N ALA A 483 -7.44 -14.59 30.29
CA ALA A 483 -7.29 -14.76 31.74
C ALA A 483 -8.42 -14.08 32.52
N GLU A 484 -8.72 -12.81 32.21
CA GLU A 484 -9.85 -12.06 32.78
C GLU A 484 -11.18 -12.81 32.60
N ALA A 485 -11.44 -13.31 31.39
CA ALA A 485 -12.65 -14.07 31.05
C ALA A 485 -12.75 -15.40 31.81
N LYS A 486 -11.65 -16.17 31.92
CA LYS A 486 -11.63 -17.42 32.70
C LYS A 486 -11.89 -17.15 34.19
N GLN A 487 -11.36 -16.06 34.74
CA GLN A 487 -11.60 -15.66 36.13
C GLN A 487 -13.05 -15.20 36.36
N ALA A 488 -13.66 -14.52 35.39
CA ALA A 488 -15.09 -14.20 35.43
C ALA A 488 -15.98 -15.47 35.45
N VAL A 489 -15.60 -16.51 34.70
CA VAL A 489 -16.27 -17.83 34.75
C VAL A 489 -16.08 -18.54 36.09
N ASP A 490 -14.90 -18.44 36.72
CA ASP A 490 -14.69 -18.98 38.07
C ASP A 490 -15.55 -18.29 39.13
N ASN A 491 -15.64 -16.96 39.07
CA ASN A 491 -16.44 -16.15 39.99
C ASN A 491 -17.96 -16.30 39.77
N ALA A 492 -18.40 -16.79 38.61
CA ALA A 492 -19.81 -16.99 38.31
C ALA A 492 -20.43 -18.11 39.15
N THR A 493 -21.61 -17.85 39.74
CA THR A 493 -22.30 -18.77 40.67
C THR A 493 -23.51 -19.49 40.06
N THR A 494 -23.98 -19.08 38.88
CA THR A 494 -25.14 -19.68 38.19
C THR A 494 -24.82 -19.97 36.72
N ASN A 495 -25.57 -20.89 36.12
CA ASN A 495 -25.45 -21.24 34.70
C ASN A 495 -25.53 -20.01 33.78
N ALA A 496 -26.44 -19.07 34.09
CA ALA A 496 -26.62 -17.83 33.32
C ALA A 496 -25.44 -16.85 33.49
N ALA A 497 -24.87 -16.75 34.71
CA ALA A 497 -23.67 -15.94 34.93
C ALA A 497 -22.44 -16.53 34.21
N VAL A 498 -22.32 -17.87 34.14
CA VAL A 498 -21.26 -18.53 33.36
C VAL A 498 -21.41 -18.27 31.86
N ASP A 499 -22.63 -18.32 31.30
CA ASP A 499 -22.86 -18.00 29.88
C ASP A 499 -22.61 -16.52 29.57
N ALA A 500 -22.95 -15.60 30.49
CA ALA A 500 -22.64 -14.18 30.34
C ALA A 500 -21.12 -13.90 30.40
N ALA A 501 -20.41 -14.50 31.37
CA ALA A 501 -18.96 -14.39 31.48
C ALA A 501 -18.23 -14.99 30.26
N LYS A 502 -18.71 -16.15 29.76
CA LYS A 502 -18.24 -16.74 28.49
C LYS A 502 -18.40 -15.76 27.33
N THR A 503 -19.61 -15.23 27.13
CA THR A 503 -19.95 -14.39 25.98
C THR A 503 -19.15 -13.09 26.00
N SER A 504 -19.15 -12.37 27.13
CA SER A 504 -18.34 -11.15 27.30
C SER A 504 -16.84 -11.42 27.14
N GLY A 505 -16.37 -12.60 27.54
CA GLY A 505 -14.98 -13.03 27.34
C GLY A 505 -14.63 -13.27 25.88
N THR A 506 -15.46 -14.01 25.15
CA THR A 506 -15.25 -14.22 23.71
C THR A 506 -15.36 -12.91 22.92
N ASP A 507 -16.29 -12.02 23.28
CA ASP A 507 -16.48 -10.74 22.59
C ASP A 507 -15.28 -9.79 22.82
N THR A 508 -14.75 -9.72 24.04
CA THR A 508 -13.57 -8.91 24.36
C THR A 508 -12.28 -9.45 23.74
N ILE A 509 -12.11 -10.77 23.64
CA ILE A 509 -11.04 -11.40 22.84
C ILE A 509 -11.18 -11.05 21.36
N ASN A 510 -12.37 -11.22 20.78
CA ASN A 510 -12.61 -10.99 19.36
C ASN A 510 -12.39 -9.52 18.96
N ALA A 511 -12.61 -8.58 19.89
CA ALA A 511 -12.37 -7.16 19.71
C ALA A 511 -10.89 -6.73 19.72
N VAL A 512 -9.95 -7.58 20.18
CA VAL A 512 -8.51 -7.24 20.19
C VAL A 512 -8.05 -6.97 18.75
N THR A 513 -7.64 -5.72 18.50
CA THR A 513 -7.32 -5.24 17.15
C THR A 513 -5.88 -4.74 17.12
N PRO A 514 -4.92 -5.49 16.54
CA PRO A 514 -3.53 -5.06 16.49
C PRO A 514 -3.35 -3.84 15.58
N ASN A 515 -2.67 -2.83 16.13
CA ASN A 515 -2.26 -1.61 15.44
C ASN A 515 -1.01 -1.88 14.59
N ALA A 516 -0.97 -1.32 13.38
CA ALA A 516 0.09 -1.54 12.39
C ALA A 516 0.73 -0.21 12.00
N GLU A 517 1.63 0.29 12.85
CA GLU A 517 2.22 1.62 12.68
C GLU A 517 3.56 1.56 11.95
N LYS A 518 4.39 0.54 12.24
CA LYS A 518 5.79 0.55 11.83
C LYS A 518 5.96 0.56 10.31
N LYS A 519 5.32 -0.38 9.61
CA LYS A 519 5.38 -0.46 8.14
C LYS A 519 4.72 0.75 7.45
N ALA A 520 3.63 1.27 8.02
CA ALA A 520 2.97 2.46 7.51
C ALA A 520 3.87 3.70 7.59
N ALA A 521 4.46 3.98 8.76
CA ALA A 521 5.37 5.11 8.97
C ALA A 521 6.63 5.02 8.10
N ALA A 522 7.18 3.82 7.90
CA ALA A 522 8.31 3.59 7.00
C ALA A 522 7.97 3.89 5.53
N LYS A 523 6.82 3.42 5.04
CA LYS A 523 6.36 3.70 3.67
C LYS A 523 6.10 5.20 3.44
N THR A 524 5.51 5.90 4.40
CA THR A 524 5.30 7.36 4.34
C THR A 524 6.63 8.12 4.24
N ALA A 525 7.67 7.70 4.97
CA ALA A 525 8.99 8.33 4.87
C ALA A 525 9.69 8.09 3.52
N ILE A 526 9.51 6.90 2.92
CA ILE A 526 9.99 6.59 1.57
C ILE A 526 9.23 7.43 0.53
N GLU A 527 7.91 7.59 0.68
CA GLU A 527 7.07 8.45 -0.17
C GLU A 527 7.53 9.91 -0.12
N GLN A 528 7.82 10.42 1.09
CA GLN A 528 8.32 11.77 1.29
C GLN A 528 9.68 11.99 0.60
N ALA A 529 10.66 11.12 0.85
CA ALA A 529 11.98 11.20 0.20
C ALA A 529 11.88 11.13 -1.34
N ALA A 530 10.98 10.29 -1.88
CA ALA A 530 10.72 10.21 -3.31
C ALA A 530 10.17 11.54 -3.87
N ASN A 531 9.23 12.17 -3.18
CA ASN A 531 8.65 13.45 -3.58
C ASN A 531 9.68 14.60 -3.49
N ASP A 532 10.45 14.66 -2.40
CA ASP A 532 11.51 15.65 -2.20
C ASP A 532 12.59 15.53 -3.29
N LYS A 533 13.00 14.29 -3.63
CA LYS A 533 13.98 14.06 -4.69
C LYS A 533 13.46 14.44 -6.08
N LYS A 534 12.18 14.18 -6.38
CA LYS A 534 11.56 14.66 -7.63
C LYS A 534 11.51 16.20 -7.68
N ALA A 535 11.25 16.87 -6.56
CA ALA A 535 11.28 18.33 -6.47
C ALA A 535 12.70 18.92 -6.64
N GLU A 536 13.75 18.22 -6.22
CA GLU A 536 15.15 18.56 -6.53
C GLU A 536 15.41 18.45 -8.05
N ILE A 537 14.98 17.35 -8.68
CA ILE A 537 15.11 17.10 -10.12
C ILE A 537 14.36 18.15 -10.95
N ASP A 538 13.15 18.56 -10.54
CA ASP A 538 12.37 19.58 -11.24
C ASP A 538 13.01 20.97 -11.20
N GLN A 539 13.74 21.30 -10.12
CA GLN A 539 14.43 22.60 -9.98
C GLN A 539 15.69 22.73 -10.83
N ARG A 540 16.28 21.63 -11.31
CA ARG A 540 17.43 21.67 -12.22
C ARG A 540 17.06 22.30 -13.57
N LYS A 541 17.90 23.23 -14.03
CA LYS A 541 17.70 24.01 -15.27
C LYS A 541 18.60 23.57 -16.42
N ASP A 542 19.64 22.79 -16.09
CA ASP A 542 20.60 22.19 -16.99
C ASP A 542 20.05 20.93 -17.69
N LEU A 543 19.09 20.26 -17.06
CA LEU A 543 18.31 19.15 -17.64
C LEU A 543 17.22 19.66 -18.60
N THR A 544 16.87 18.81 -19.57
CA THR A 544 15.60 18.87 -20.30
C THR A 544 14.46 18.15 -19.56
N ASP A 545 13.22 18.42 -19.98
CA ASP A 545 12.02 17.77 -19.44
C ASP A 545 12.07 16.24 -19.62
N GLU A 546 12.62 15.76 -20.74
CA GLU A 546 12.82 14.33 -20.98
C GLU A 546 13.92 13.72 -20.08
N GLU A 547 15.03 14.44 -19.84
CA GLU A 547 16.08 14.00 -18.89
C GLU A 547 15.54 13.96 -17.44
N LYS A 548 14.67 14.91 -17.07
CA LYS A 548 13.96 14.92 -15.77
C LYS A 548 13.02 13.73 -15.61
N ASP A 549 12.17 13.45 -16.60
CA ASP A 549 11.19 12.37 -16.51
C ASP A 549 11.85 10.98 -16.43
N VAL A 550 13.00 10.78 -17.08
CA VAL A 550 13.83 9.57 -16.88
C VAL A 550 14.29 9.45 -15.43
N ALA A 551 14.82 10.52 -14.83
CA ALA A 551 15.31 10.49 -13.45
C ALA A 551 14.19 10.35 -12.41
N LYS A 552 13.04 11.03 -12.60
CA LYS A 552 11.85 10.86 -11.75
C LYS A 552 11.35 9.42 -11.75
N LYS A 553 11.44 8.73 -12.90
CA LYS A 553 11.03 7.34 -13.08
C LYS A 553 11.97 6.34 -12.40
N ASP A 554 13.27 6.66 -12.29
CA ASP A 554 14.20 5.90 -11.45
C ASP A 554 13.90 6.11 -9.95
N VAL A 555 13.62 7.36 -9.52
CA VAL A 555 13.12 7.63 -8.16
C VAL A 555 11.85 6.82 -7.84
N ASP A 556 10.89 6.73 -8.76
CA ASP A 556 9.70 5.88 -8.60
C ASP A 556 10.02 4.39 -8.49
N ALA A 557 10.97 3.89 -9.29
CA ALA A 557 11.41 2.49 -9.21
C ALA A 557 12.10 2.20 -7.86
N LYS A 558 13.02 3.06 -7.42
CA LYS A 558 13.71 2.96 -6.11
C LYS A 558 12.72 3.05 -4.94
N ALA A 559 11.73 3.93 -5.03
CA ALA A 559 10.66 4.02 -4.04
C ALA A 559 9.76 2.77 -4.01
N ALA A 560 9.49 2.13 -5.16
CA ALA A 560 8.75 0.87 -5.20
C ALA A 560 9.56 -0.30 -4.60
N GLU A 561 10.84 -0.43 -4.96
CA GLU A 561 11.78 -1.40 -4.38
C GLU A 561 11.86 -1.25 -2.85
N ALA A 562 12.01 -0.02 -2.36
CA ALA A 562 12.06 0.30 -0.93
C ALA A 562 10.76 -0.05 -0.18
N LYS A 563 9.59 0.27 -0.74
CA LYS A 563 8.29 -0.09 -0.14
C LYS A 563 8.10 -1.61 -0.11
N GLN A 564 8.58 -2.34 -1.12
CA GLN A 564 8.55 -3.79 -1.15
C GLN A 564 9.50 -4.42 -0.12
N ALA A 565 10.67 -3.83 0.11
CA ALA A 565 11.57 -4.24 1.19
C ALA A 565 10.92 -4.06 2.58
N VAL A 566 10.18 -2.97 2.80
CA VAL A 566 9.39 -2.74 4.02
C VAL A 566 8.23 -3.74 4.17
N ASP A 567 7.57 -4.14 3.07
CA ASP A 567 6.54 -5.19 3.13
C ASP A 567 7.14 -6.56 3.51
N ASN A 568 8.30 -6.90 2.96
CA ASN A 568 8.99 -8.18 3.21
C ASN A 568 9.63 -8.27 4.60
N ALA A 569 9.99 -7.15 5.23
CA ALA A 569 10.55 -7.11 6.58
C ALA A 569 9.55 -7.66 7.63
N THR A 570 10.00 -8.50 8.56
CA THR A 570 9.13 -9.05 9.62
C THR A 570 9.27 -8.32 10.95
N THR A 571 10.46 -7.81 11.30
CA THR A 571 10.72 -7.11 12.58
C THR A 571 10.78 -5.59 12.43
N ASN A 572 10.59 -4.86 13.54
CA ASN A 572 10.75 -3.41 13.59
C ASN A 572 12.12 -2.94 13.07
N ALA A 573 13.19 -3.66 13.44
CA ALA A 573 14.56 -3.35 13.02
C ALA A 573 14.76 -3.58 11.51
N ALA A 574 14.18 -4.64 10.94
CA ALA A 574 14.22 -4.88 9.50
C ALA A 574 13.44 -3.81 8.71
N VAL A 575 12.33 -3.30 9.27
CA VAL A 575 11.57 -2.18 8.67
C VAL A 575 12.36 -0.87 8.70
N ASP A 576 13.07 -0.56 9.78
CA ASP A 576 13.94 0.64 9.84
C ASP A 576 15.15 0.54 8.91
N ALA A 577 15.74 -0.64 8.75
CA ALA A 577 16.81 -0.89 7.79
C ALA A 577 16.33 -0.73 6.34
N ALA A 578 15.17 -1.33 5.99
CA ALA A 578 14.56 -1.19 4.67
C ALA A 578 14.16 0.27 4.37
N LYS A 579 13.63 1.00 5.35
CA LYS A 579 13.37 2.44 5.27
C LYS A 579 14.64 3.22 4.93
N THR A 580 15.70 3.04 5.72
CA THR A 580 16.95 3.80 5.58
C THR A 580 17.62 3.53 4.24
N SER A 581 17.82 2.25 3.89
CA SER A 581 18.37 1.87 2.58
C SER A 581 17.50 2.36 1.41
N GLY A 582 16.18 2.46 1.60
CA GLY A 582 15.26 3.02 0.62
C GLY A 582 15.41 4.52 0.43
N THR A 583 15.49 5.30 1.53
CA THR A 583 15.72 6.74 1.45
C THR A 583 17.11 7.07 0.88
N ASP A 584 18.14 6.30 1.23
CA ASP A 584 19.50 6.53 0.75
C ASP A 584 19.63 6.26 -0.75
N THR A 585 19.01 5.17 -1.25
CA THR A 585 19.02 4.83 -2.68
C THR A 585 18.17 5.78 -3.52
N ILE A 586 17.08 6.35 -2.98
CA ILE A 586 16.35 7.47 -3.58
C ILE A 586 17.23 8.72 -3.66
N ASN A 587 17.86 9.10 -2.54
CA ASN A 587 18.65 10.33 -2.45
C ASN A 587 19.87 10.32 -3.39
N ALA A 588 20.41 9.12 -3.67
CA ALA A 588 21.52 8.90 -4.60
C ALA A 588 21.15 9.04 -6.10
N VAL A 589 19.86 9.07 -6.48
CA VAL A 589 19.45 9.23 -7.89
C VAL A 589 19.97 10.55 -8.43
N THR A 590 20.89 10.48 -9.41
CA THR A 590 21.64 11.63 -9.93
C THR A 590 21.38 11.79 -11.42
N PRO A 591 20.55 12.77 -11.86
CA PRO A 591 20.26 12.96 -13.28
C PRO A 591 21.50 13.36 -14.09
N ASN A 592 21.69 12.73 -15.24
CA ASN A 592 22.68 13.10 -16.23
C ASN A 592 22.13 14.24 -17.12
N ALA A 593 22.95 15.25 -17.43
CA ALA A 593 22.56 16.43 -18.21
C ALA A 593 23.46 16.57 -19.44
N GLU A 594 23.12 15.84 -20.51
CA GLU A 594 23.94 15.75 -21.71
C GLU A 594 23.47 16.73 -22.79
N LYS A 595 22.15 16.89 -22.96
CA LYS A 595 21.59 17.53 -24.15
C LYS A 595 22.03 18.98 -24.30
N LYS A 596 21.89 19.78 -23.24
CA LYS A 596 22.29 21.20 -23.24
C LYS A 596 23.81 21.37 -23.33
N ALA A 597 24.58 20.50 -22.68
CA ALA A 597 26.04 20.52 -22.74
C ALA A 597 26.54 20.27 -24.18
N ALA A 598 26.08 19.19 -24.82
CA ALA A 598 26.44 18.85 -26.20
C ALA A 598 26.03 19.94 -27.21
N ALA A 599 24.87 20.57 -27.01
CA ALA A 599 24.41 21.68 -27.84
C ALA A 599 25.32 22.93 -27.70
N LYS A 600 25.68 23.32 -26.47
CA LYS A 600 26.61 24.43 -26.22
C LYS A 600 27.99 24.17 -26.83
N THR A 601 28.52 22.95 -26.70
CA THR A 601 29.81 22.56 -27.30
C THR A 601 29.79 22.69 -28.82
N ALA A 602 28.71 22.31 -29.50
CA ALA A 602 28.58 22.46 -30.95
C ALA A 602 28.49 23.93 -31.40
N ILE A 603 27.83 24.78 -30.62
CA ILE A 603 27.80 26.24 -30.85
C ILE A 603 29.20 26.85 -30.67
N GLU A 604 29.94 26.42 -29.64
CA GLU A 604 31.33 26.85 -29.40
C GLU A 604 32.25 26.48 -30.56
N GLN A 605 32.13 25.25 -31.08
CA GLN A 605 32.91 24.79 -32.23
C GLN A 605 32.62 25.63 -33.48
N ALA A 606 31.34 25.79 -33.84
CA ALA A 606 30.94 26.61 -34.98
C ALA A 606 31.43 28.07 -34.87
N ALA A 607 31.39 28.65 -33.67
CA ALA A 607 31.91 30.00 -33.42
C ALA A 607 33.43 30.06 -33.65
N ASN A 608 34.19 29.07 -33.20
CA ASN A 608 35.64 29.01 -33.39
C ASN A 608 36.02 28.79 -34.86
N ASP A 609 35.37 27.83 -35.54
CA ASP A 609 35.57 27.57 -36.97
C ASP A 609 35.31 28.83 -37.81
N LYS A 610 34.23 29.56 -37.48
CA LYS A 610 33.84 30.78 -38.16
C LYS A 610 34.83 31.93 -37.92
N LYS A 611 35.33 32.10 -36.69
CA LYS A 611 36.40 33.07 -36.38
C LYS A 611 37.68 32.74 -37.14
N SER A 612 38.05 31.46 -37.25
CA SER A 612 39.20 31.01 -38.04
C SER A 612 39.05 31.32 -39.53
N ALA A 613 37.84 31.17 -40.09
CA ALA A 613 37.54 31.56 -41.48
C ALA A 613 37.63 33.09 -41.69
N ILE A 614 37.26 33.90 -40.70
CA ILE A 614 37.43 35.36 -40.71
C ILE A 614 38.93 35.73 -40.61
N ASP A 615 39.70 35.03 -39.79
CA ASP A 615 41.16 35.25 -39.69
C ASP A 615 41.91 34.92 -40.98
N ALA A 616 41.48 33.89 -41.72
CA ALA A 616 42.10 33.47 -42.98
C ALA A 616 41.89 34.44 -44.17
N ARG A 617 40.99 35.43 -44.05
CA ARG A 617 40.72 36.43 -45.11
C ARG A 617 41.77 37.53 -45.13
N ASN A 618 42.52 37.65 -46.22
CA ASN A 618 43.62 38.63 -46.36
C ASN A 618 43.18 39.99 -46.94
N ASP A 619 41.96 40.04 -47.49
CA ASP A 619 41.28 41.23 -47.98
C ASP A 619 40.78 42.14 -46.85
N LEU A 620 40.48 41.57 -45.68
CA LEU A 620 40.04 42.30 -44.48
C LEU A 620 41.22 42.91 -43.70
N THR A 621 40.98 44.08 -43.11
CA THR A 621 41.85 44.68 -42.08
C THR A 621 41.60 44.06 -40.70
N LYS A 622 42.48 44.35 -39.73
CA LYS A 622 42.30 43.94 -38.34
C LYS A 622 40.99 44.48 -37.75
N GLU A 623 40.64 45.72 -38.04
CA GLU A 623 39.43 46.35 -37.52
C GLU A 623 38.16 45.67 -38.07
N GLU A 624 38.13 45.35 -39.37
CA GLU A 624 37.05 44.59 -40.01
C GLU A 624 36.95 43.16 -39.45
N LYS A 625 38.08 42.48 -39.21
CA LYS A 625 38.12 41.14 -38.59
C LYS A 625 37.63 41.13 -37.15
N ASP A 626 38.11 42.05 -36.32
CA ASP A 626 37.75 42.08 -34.89
C ASP A 626 36.24 42.40 -34.71
N ALA A 627 35.68 43.27 -35.55
CA ALA A 627 34.24 43.53 -35.58
C ALA A 627 33.43 42.26 -35.92
N ALA A 628 33.81 41.54 -36.97
CA ALA A 628 33.14 40.31 -37.39
C ALA A 628 33.28 39.17 -36.37
N LYS A 629 34.44 39.03 -35.71
CA LYS A 629 34.62 38.07 -34.61
C LYS A 629 33.72 38.41 -33.41
N LYS A 630 33.54 39.69 -33.09
CA LYS A 630 32.62 40.13 -32.05
C LYS A 630 31.17 39.78 -32.39
N GLU A 631 30.76 39.95 -33.65
CA GLU A 631 29.42 39.51 -34.10
C GLU A 631 29.24 37.99 -33.92
N VAL A 632 30.23 37.17 -34.31
CA VAL A 632 30.23 35.72 -34.04
C VAL A 632 30.13 35.42 -32.54
N ASP A 633 30.87 36.13 -31.68
CA ASP A 633 30.79 35.96 -30.23
C ASP A 633 29.41 36.31 -29.65
N ASP A 634 28.78 37.38 -30.13
CA ASP A 634 27.46 37.78 -29.65
C ASP A 634 26.37 36.84 -30.17
N LYS A 635 26.47 36.34 -31.41
CA LYS A 635 25.63 35.24 -31.94
C LYS A 635 25.82 33.93 -31.17
N ALA A 636 27.05 33.60 -30.78
CA ALA A 636 27.32 32.42 -29.95
C ALA A 636 26.74 32.55 -28.54
N LYS A 637 26.73 33.75 -27.94
CA LYS A 637 26.04 34.01 -26.66
C LYS A 637 24.52 33.87 -26.80
N GLU A 638 23.93 34.49 -27.82
CA GLU A 638 22.50 34.42 -28.14
C GLU A 638 22.05 32.94 -28.29
N ALA A 639 22.79 32.16 -29.07
CA ALA A 639 22.57 30.74 -29.26
C ALA A 639 22.65 29.92 -27.95
N LYS A 640 23.65 30.16 -27.12
CA LYS A 640 23.80 29.46 -25.82
C LYS A 640 22.68 29.83 -24.83
N ALA A 641 22.26 31.09 -24.80
CA ALA A 641 21.12 31.54 -23.99
C ALA A 641 19.79 30.92 -24.43
N ASN A 642 19.60 30.72 -25.75
CA ASN A 642 18.46 29.99 -26.29
C ASN A 642 18.48 28.50 -25.90
N VAL A 643 19.65 27.86 -25.89
CA VAL A 643 19.83 26.48 -25.38
C VAL A 643 19.56 26.37 -23.87
N ASP A 644 19.97 27.36 -23.07
CA ASP A 644 19.64 27.40 -21.64
C ASP A 644 18.13 27.56 -21.40
N SER A 645 17.47 28.39 -22.21
CA SER A 645 16.03 28.69 -22.11
C SER A 645 15.13 27.56 -22.61
N ALA A 646 15.62 26.70 -23.50
CA ALA A 646 14.89 25.54 -24.00
C ALA A 646 14.62 24.51 -22.89
N THR A 647 13.38 24.00 -22.79
CA THR A 647 13.02 22.98 -21.79
C THR A 647 13.09 21.56 -22.35
N THR A 648 12.78 21.34 -23.63
CA THR A 648 12.78 20.00 -24.25
C THR A 648 13.99 19.71 -25.13
N ASN A 649 14.28 18.43 -25.36
CA ASN A 649 15.35 17.98 -26.27
C ASN A 649 15.21 18.59 -27.68
N ALA A 650 13.99 18.65 -28.20
CA ALA A 650 13.71 19.21 -29.53
C ALA A 650 13.92 20.74 -29.57
N ALA A 651 13.57 21.46 -28.50
CA ALA A 651 13.85 22.89 -28.39
C ALA A 651 15.37 23.16 -28.31
N VAL A 652 16.13 22.31 -27.62
CA VAL A 652 17.61 22.40 -27.56
C VAL A 652 18.25 22.15 -28.94
N ASP A 653 17.80 21.14 -29.69
CA ASP A 653 18.28 20.90 -31.06
C ASP A 653 17.92 22.06 -32.02
N THR A 654 16.75 22.66 -31.84
CA THR A 654 16.32 23.84 -32.61
C THR A 654 17.20 25.06 -32.30
N ALA A 655 17.44 25.35 -31.00
CA ALA A 655 18.30 26.44 -30.56
C ALA A 655 19.75 26.26 -31.02
N LYS A 656 20.28 25.03 -30.94
CA LYS A 656 21.57 24.63 -31.52
C LYS A 656 21.63 24.95 -33.01
N THR A 657 20.66 24.44 -33.79
CA THR A 657 20.64 24.56 -35.25
C THR A 657 20.59 26.02 -35.67
N ASN A 658 19.61 26.78 -35.16
CA ASN A 658 19.45 28.20 -35.45
C ASN A 658 20.69 29.01 -35.06
N GLY A 659 21.31 28.69 -33.91
CA GLY A 659 22.55 29.31 -33.46
C GLY A 659 23.73 29.05 -34.40
N THR A 660 23.92 27.79 -34.82
CA THR A 660 24.99 27.44 -35.77
C THR A 660 24.78 28.07 -37.16
N THR A 661 23.52 28.20 -37.62
CA THR A 661 23.19 28.91 -38.86
C THR A 661 23.54 30.39 -38.74
N ALA A 662 23.05 31.08 -37.70
CA ALA A 662 23.29 32.52 -37.51
C ALA A 662 24.77 32.87 -37.30
N ILE A 663 25.58 31.96 -36.73
CA ILE A 663 27.05 32.07 -36.71
C ILE A 663 27.62 31.95 -38.13
N ASN A 664 27.21 30.93 -38.87
CA ASN A 664 27.72 30.66 -40.22
C ASN A 664 27.36 31.75 -41.24
N GLU A 665 26.28 32.51 -41.01
CA GLU A 665 25.83 33.62 -41.85
C GLU A 665 26.67 34.90 -41.70
N VAL A 666 27.41 35.10 -40.60
CA VAL A 666 28.24 36.31 -40.38
C VAL A 666 29.27 36.46 -41.50
N ASN A 667 29.17 37.49 -42.35
CA ASN A 667 30.10 37.68 -43.46
C ASN A 667 30.57 39.14 -43.59
N PRO A 668 31.78 39.47 -43.12
CA PRO A 668 32.31 40.83 -43.25
C PRO A 668 32.53 41.25 -44.70
N ASN A 669 32.30 42.53 -44.97
CA ASN A 669 32.72 43.16 -46.21
C ASN A 669 34.17 43.68 -46.10
N ALA A 670 34.85 43.85 -47.24
CA ALA A 670 36.25 44.32 -47.31
C ALA A 670 36.31 45.74 -47.89
N ASP A 671 35.72 46.69 -47.17
CA ASP A 671 35.47 48.04 -47.66
C ASP A 671 36.74 48.91 -47.67
N ALA A 672 37.61 48.77 -46.67
CA ALA A 672 38.79 49.63 -46.53
C ALA A 672 39.75 49.49 -47.72
N LYS A 673 40.22 48.25 -48.02
CA LYS A 673 41.15 48.00 -49.12
C LYS A 673 40.53 48.30 -50.49
N THR A 674 39.25 47.97 -50.68
CA THR A 674 38.54 48.23 -51.94
C THR A 674 38.43 49.72 -52.23
N THR A 675 38.00 50.52 -51.23
CA THR A 675 37.91 51.98 -51.34
C THR A 675 39.27 52.62 -51.63
N ALA A 676 40.33 52.14 -50.99
CA ALA A 676 41.69 52.63 -51.23
C ALA A 676 42.21 52.32 -52.64
N LYS A 677 42.00 51.09 -53.16
CA LYS A 677 42.41 50.71 -54.51
C LYS A 677 41.69 51.51 -55.60
N ASN A 678 40.41 51.83 -55.40
CA ASN A 678 39.64 52.65 -56.33
C ASN A 678 40.21 54.08 -56.40
N ALA A 679 40.43 54.72 -55.25
CA ALA A 679 41.01 56.08 -55.21
C ALA A 679 42.42 56.18 -55.83
N ILE A 680 43.20 55.10 -55.80
CA ILE A 680 44.49 55.00 -56.51
C ILE A 680 44.28 54.94 -58.04
N GLU A 681 43.28 54.19 -58.52
CA GLU A 681 42.94 54.10 -59.95
C GLU A 681 42.37 55.42 -60.49
N ASP A 682 41.52 56.10 -59.71
CA ASP A 682 40.98 57.41 -60.04
C ASP A 682 42.11 58.44 -60.20
N ALA A 683 43.07 58.46 -59.27
CA ALA A 683 44.24 59.32 -59.33
C ALA A 683 45.15 58.99 -60.53
N ALA A 684 45.40 57.69 -60.80
CA ALA A 684 46.17 57.26 -61.96
C ALA A 684 45.51 57.68 -63.28
N THR A 685 44.18 57.52 -63.38
CA THR A 685 43.39 57.91 -64.55
C THR A 685 43.44 59.42 -64.79
N ALA A 686 43.19 60.23 -63.74
CA ALA A 686 43.28 61.68 -63.81
C ALA A 686 44.70 62.16 -64.21
N LYS A 687 45.74 61.51 -63.68
CA LYS A 687 47.13 61.86 -63.98
C LYS A 687 47.54 61.53 -65.42
N LYS A 688 47.12 60.37 -65.96
CA LYS A 688 47.34 60.03 -67.38
C LYS A 688 46.67 61.04 -68.31
N ALA A 689 45.42 61.43 -68.02
CA ALA A 689 44.72 62.46 -68.79
C ALA A 689 45.44 63.82 -68.77
N ALA A 690 46.03 64.20 -67.62
CA ALA A 690 46.86 65.41 -67.52
C ALA A 690 48.18 65.33 -68.31
N ILE A 691 48.76 64.13 -68.48
CA ILE A 691 49.93 63.90 -69.34
C ILE A 691 49.54 63.97 -70.83
N ASP A 692 48.40 63.37 -71.22
CA ASP A 692 47.92 63.40 -72.60
C ASP A 692 47.64 64.83 -73.10
N ALA A 693 47.18 65.72 -72.23
CA ALA A 693 46.88 67.13 -72.55
C ALA A 693 48.11 68.02 -72.84
N ARG A 694 49.34 67.54 -72.59
CA ARG A 694 50.58 68.31 -72.80
C ARG A 694 51.05 68.19 -74.25
N ASN A 695 50.94 69.27 -75.04
CA ASN A 695 51.21 69.27 -76.49
C ASN A 695 52.69 69.46 -76.85
N GLU A 696 53.50 69.90 -75.88
CA GLU A 696 54.95 70.02 -75.99
C GLU A 696 55.68 68.67 -75.92
N LEU A 697 55.01 67.62 -75.42
CA LEU A 697 55.53 66.25 -75.36
C LEU A 697 55.25 65.50 -76.65
N THR A 698 56.17 64.63 -77.06
CA THR A 698 55.94 63.59 -78.07
C THR A 698 55.15 62.41 -77.48
N GLN A 699 54.60 61.56 -78.35
CA GLN A 699 53.86 60.37 -77.95
C GLN A 699 54.73 59.41 -77.12
N GLU A 700 56.02 59.28 -77.46
CA GLU A 700 56.97 58.46 -76.70
C GLU A 700 57.23 59.02 -75.30
N GLU A 701 57.38 60.35 -75.15
CA GLU A 701 57.51 61.02 -73.84
C GLU A 701 56.23 60.86 -72.99
N LYS A 702 55.04 60.93 -73.62
CA LYS A 702 53.75 60.68 -72.96
C LYS A 702 53.61 59.25 -72.48
N ASP A 703 53.87 58.26 -73.32
CA ASP A 703 53.63 56.86 -73.00
C ASP A 703 54.65 56.32 -71.98
N ALA A 704 55.88 56.84 -71.97
CA ALA A 704 56.83 56.62 -70.88
C ALA A 704 56.28 57.11 -69.52
N ALA A 705 55.75 58.33 -69.47
CA ALA A 705 55.19 58.89 -68.24
C ALA A 705 53.87 58.22 -67.80
N LYS A 706 53.01 57.81 -68.73
CA LYS A 706 51.83 56.97 -68.42
C LYS A 706 52.23 55.63 -67.82
N LYS A 707 53.28 55.00 -68.34
CA LYS A 707 53.82 53.75 -67.80
C LYS A 707 54.36 53.95 -66.38
N GLU A 708 55.03 55.07 -66.10
CA GLU A 708 55.46 55.40 -64.74
C GLU A 708 54.26 55.57 -63.79
N VAL A 709 53.20 56.26 -64.21
CA VAL A 709 51.93 56.35 -63.46
C VAL A 709 51.31 54.96 -63.22
N ASP A 710 51.31 54.08 -64.23
CA ASP A 710 50.83 52.70 -64.10
C ASP A 710 51.65 51.88 -63.09
N ASP A 711 52.98 52.00 -63.12
CA ASP A 711 53.84 51.25 -62.21
C ASP A 711 53.75 51.80 -60.78
N LYS A 712 53.59 53.12 -60.60
CA LYS A 712 53.28 53.74 -59.30
C LYS A 712 51.90 53.35 -58.77
N ALA A 713 50.89 53.22 -59.64
CA ALA A 713 49.57 52.73 -59.25
C ALA A 713 49.58 51.25 -58.83
N LYS A 714 50.40 50.40 -59.48
CA LYS A 714 50.62 49.00 -59.07
C LYS A 714 51.32 48.93 -57.71
N GLU A 715 52.41 49.69 -57.53
CA GLU A 715 53.17 49.78 -56.28
C GLU A 715 52.24 50.21 -55.11
N ALA A 716 51.43 51.25 -55.31
CA ALA A 716 50.44 51.72 -54.35
C ALA A 716 49.39 50.64 -53.99
N LYS A 717 48.86 49.91 -54.97
CA LYS A 717 47.87 48.84 -54.73
C LYS A 717 48.48 47.65 -53.97
N VAL A 718 49.74 47.28 -54.25
CA VAL A 718 50.47 46.25 -53.51
C VAL A 718 50.70 46.67 -52.05
N ASN A 719 50.98 47.95 -51.81
CA ASN A 719 51.09 48.50 -50.45
C ASN A 719 49.74 48.49 -49.71
N VAL A 720 48.62 48.76 -50.39
CA VAL A 720 47.26 48.62 -49.83
C VAL A 720 46.90 47.15 -49.53
N ASP A 721 47.29 46.20 -50.40
CA ASP A 721 47.10 44.77 -50.14
C ASP A 721 47.91 44.28 -48.94
N SER A 722 49.15 44.78 -48.79
CA SER A 722 50.06 44.45 -47.69
C SER A 722 49.67 45.08 -46.35
N ALA A 723 48.86 46.14 -46.36
CA ALA A 723 48.39 46.81 -45.16
C ALA A 723 47.42 45.92 -44.34
N THR A 724 47.62 45.90 -43.02
CA THR A 724 46.87 45.03 -42.09
C THR A 724 45.85 45.77 -41.22
N THR A 725 45.83 47.11 -41.26
CA THR A 725 44.90 47.97 -40.51
C THR A 725 44.33 49.07 -41.40
N ASN A 726 43.16 49.62 -41.05
CA ASN A 726 42.55 50.74 -41.78
C ASN A 726 43.51 51.93 -41.91
N ALA A 727 44.23 52.28 -40.83
CA ALA A 727 45.19 53.38 -40.84
C ALA A 727 46.39 53.12 -41.79
N ALA A 728 46.85 51.86 -41.89
CA ALA A 728 47.90 51.50 -42.85
C ALA A 728 47.38 51.52 -44.30
N VAL A 729 46.12 51.16 -44.52
CA VAL A 729 45.44 51.24 -45.82
C VAL A 729 45.31 52.70 -46.29
N ASP A 730 44.83 53.61 -45.43
CA ASP A 730 44.75 55.04 -45.75
C ASP A 730 46.13 55.69 -45.94
N THR A 731 47.16 55.22 -45.21
CA THR A 731 48.55 55.65 -45.43
C THR A 731 49.07 55.21 -46.80
N ALA A 732 48.87 53.93 -47.16
CA ALA A 732 49.29 53.38 -48.46
C ALA A 732 48.57 54.07 -49.64
N LYS A 733 47.27 54.32 -49.50
CA LYS A 733 46.45 55.14 -50.41
C LYS A 733 47.03 56.54 -50.58
N THR A 734 47.27 57.26 -49.49
CA THR A 734 47.77 58.65 -49.50
C THR A 734 49.15 58.75 -50.14
N ASN A 735 50.08 57.88 -49.75
CA ASN A 735 51.42 57.82 -50.34
C ASN A 735 51.34 57.47 -51.84
N GLY A 736 50.47 56.54 -52.21
CA GLY A 736 50.25 56.13 -53.60
C GLY A 736 49.71 57.25 -54.49
N THR A 737 48.66 57.96 -54.05
CA THR A 737 48.10 59.09 -54.80
C THR A 737 49.08 60.27 -54.87
N THR A 738 49.90 60.48 -53.84
CA THR A 738 51.00 61.47 -53.88
C THR A 738 52.04 61.10 -54.94
N ALA A 739 52.58 59.89 -54.90
CA ALA A 739 53.61 59.44 -55.84
C ALA A 739 53.13 59.36 -57.30
N ILE A 740 51.84 59.10 -57.54
CA ILE A 740 51.20 59.26 -58.86
C ILE A 740 51.20 60.74 -59.27
N ASN A 741 50.76 61.64 -58.39
CA ASN A 741 50.66 63.07 -58.68
C ASN A 741 52.01 63.75 -58.94
N GLU A 742 53.11 63.20 -58.42
CA GLU A 742 54.48 63.70 -58.61
C GLU A 742 55.09 63.40 -59.99
N VAL A 743 54.60 62.38 -60.74
CA VAL A 743 55.13 62.03 -62.07
C VAL A 743 55.05 63.22 -63.02
N ASN A 744 56.17 63.71 -63.55
CA ASN A 744 56.18 64.89 -64.40
C ASN A 744 57.19 64.79 -65.56
N PRO A 745 56.76 64.45 -66.79
CA PRO A 745 57.67 64.36 -67.93
C PRO A 745 58.28 65.71 -68.33
N ASN A 746 59.50 65.65 -68.84
CA ASN A 746 60.18 66.75 -69.52
C ASN A 746 59.90 66.71 -71.04
N ALA A 747 60.10 67.83 -71.73
CA ALA A 747 59.83 68.00 -73.16
C ALA A 747 61.14 68.18 -73.95
N ASP A 748 61.98 67.15 -73.95
CA ASP A 748 63.37 67.24 -74.41
C ASP A 748 63.49 67.19 -75.94
N ALA A 749 62.65 66.39 -76.61
CA ALA A 749 62.75 66.18 -78.06
C ALA A 749 62.48 67.48 -78.85
N LYS A 750 61.30 68.09 -78.66
CA LYS A 750 60.92 69.33 -79.36
C LYS A 750 61.86 70.49 -79.03
N THR A 751 62.30 70.60 -77.77
CA THR A 751 63.23 71.65 -77.32
C THR A 751 64.58 71.52 -78.02
N THR A 752 65.15 70.31 -78.06
CA THR A 752 66.45 70.04 -78.73
C THR A 752 66.38 70.34 -80.23
N ALA A 753 65.29 69.96 -80.90
CA ALA A 753 65.08 70.22 -82.31
C ALA A 753 64.97 71.72 -82.65
N LYS A 754 64.23 72.51 -81.84
CA LYS A 754 64.11 73.97 -82.06
C LYS A 754 65.43 74.71 -81.88
N ASN A 755 66.31 74.26 -80.98
CA ASN A 755 67.63 74.84 -80.77
C ASN A 755 68.51 74.63 -82.01
N ALA A 756 68.61 73.38 -82.50
CA ALA A 756 69.40 73.06 -83.69
C ALA A 756 68.96 73.83 -84.96
N ILE A 757 67.67 74.17 -85.07
CA ILE A 757 67.15 75.04 -86.15
C ILE A 757 67.63 76.49 -85.99
N GLU A 758 67.69 77.03 -84.75
CA GLU A 758 68.22 78.38 -84.49
C GLU A 758 69.73 78.47 -84.72
N ASP A 759 70.47 77.43 -84.33
CA ASP A 759 71.92 77.34 -84.56
C ASP A 759 72.24 77.37 -86.06
N ALA A 760 71.49 76.60 -86.87
CA ALA A 760 71.62 76.60 -88.31
C ALA A 760 71.25 77.95 -88.93
N ALA A 761 70.16 78.59 -88.48
CA ALA A 761 69.76 79.91 -88.95
C ALA A 761 70.84 80.97 -88.65
N THR A 762 71.42 80.91 -87.46
CA THR A 762 72.49 81.81 -87.00
C THR A 762 73.76 81.62 -87.84
N ALA A 763 74.22 80.38 -88.02
CA ALA A 763 75.38 80.06 -88.85
C ALA A 763 75.19 80.51 -90.31
N LYS A 764 73.98 80.33 -90.86
CA LYS A 764 73.68 80.69 -92.25
C LYS A 764 73.67 82.21 -92.48
N LYS A 765 73.13 83.01 -91.55
CA LYS A 765 73.20 84.48 -91.60
C LYS A 765 74.65 84.98 -91.61
N ALA A 766 75.51 84.41 -90.76
CA ALA A 766 76.93 84.76 -90.72
C ALA A 766 77.65 84.46 -92.05
N ALA A 767 77.31 83.35 -92.72
CA ALA A 767 77.85 83.03 -94.04
C ALA A 767 77.40 84.00 -95.15
N ILE A 768 76.19 84.58 -95.04
CA ILE A 768 75.70 85.64 -95.94
C ILE A 768 76.43 86.96 -95.69
N ASP A 769 76.68 87.33 -94.42
CA ASP A 769 77.41 88.54 -94.07
C ASP A 769 78.86 88.54 -94.57
N ALA A 770 79.52 87.37 -94.62
CA ALA A 770 80.91 87.22 -95.05
C ALA A 770 81.17 87.39 -96.56
N ARG A 771 80.14 87.52 -97.40
CA ARG A 771 80.28 87.69 -98.86
C ARG A 771 80.54 89.16 -99.24
N ASN A 772 81.64 89.46 -99.93
CA ASN A 772 82.07 90.83 -100.27
C ASN A 772 81.65 91.29 -101.68
N ASP A 773 81.15 90.35 -102.48
CA ASP A 773 80.57 90.56 -103.81
C ASP A 773 79.14 91.13 -103.72
N LEU A 774 78.39 90.74 -102.68
CA LEU A 774 77.05 91.24 -102.38
C LEU A 774 77.08 92.67 -101.81
N THR A 775 76.09 93.48 -102.20
CA THR A 775 75.78 94.74 -101.51
C THR A 775 74.96 94.51 -100.24
N LYS A 776 74.82 95.55 -99.41
CA LYS A 776 74.04 95.46 -98.17
C LYS A 776 72.59 95.04 -98.42
N GLU A 777 71.97 95.57 -99.46
CA GLU A 777 70.58 95.30 -99.82
C GLU A 777 70.37 93.81 -100.18
N GLU A 778 71.31 93.22 -100.91
CA GLU A 778 71.30 91.79 -101.28
C GLU A 778 71.49 90.88 -100.05
N LYS A 779 72.33 91.29 -99.08
CA LYS A 779 72.54 90.55 -97.81
C LYS A 779 71.31 90.56 -96.91
N ASP A 780 70.73 91.72 -96.65
CA ASP A 780 69.64 91.85 -95.69
C ASP A 780 68.34 91.19 -96.22
N ALA A 781 68.16 91.12 -97.54
CA ALA A 781 67.12 90.30 -98.17
C ALA A 781 67.32 88.79 -97.89
N ALA A 782 68.53 88.27 -98.08
CA ALA A 782 68.83 86.85 -97.87
C ALA A 782 68.73 86.40 -96.41
N LYS A 783 69.13 87.26 -95.45
CA LYS A 783 68.95 86.99 -94.00
C LYS A 783 67.47 86.85 -93.63
N LYS A 784 66.60 87.66 -94.24
CA LYS A 784 65.15 87.66 -93.99
C LYS A 784 64.47 86.37 -94.48
N ASP A 785 64.98 85.76 -95.56
CA ASP A 785 64.53 84.44 -96.00
C ASP A 785 64.98 83.34 -95.02
N VAL A 786 66.23 83.38 -94.53
CA VAL A 786 66.70 82.49 -93.46
C VAL A 786 65.81 82.58 -92.21
N ASP A 787 65.40 83.78 -91.79
CA ASP A 787 64.46 83.97 -90.67
C ASP A 787 63.08 83.37 -90.94
N ALA A 788 62.54 83.53 -92.16
CA ALA A 788 61.27 82.91 -92.55
C ALA A 788 61.35 81.38 -92.49
N LYS A 789 62.43 80.79 -93.01
CA LYS A 789 62.66 79.34 -93.01
C LYS A 789 62.92 78.77 -91.62
N ALA A 790 63.63 79.49 -90.75
CA ALA A 790 63.78 79.12 -89.35
C ALA A 790 62.45 79.09 -88.59
N LYS A 791 61.56 80.06 -88.85
CA LYS A 791 60.23 80.11 -88.26
C LYS A 791 59.31 78.99 -88.75
N GLU A 792 59.32 78.71 -90.06
CA GLU A 792 58.59 77.60 -90.69
C GLU A 792 59.03 76.24 -90.12
N ALA A 793 60.34 76.00 -90.04
CA ALA A 793 60.93 74.79 -89.47
C ALA A 793 60.53 74.58 -87.99
N LYS A 794 60.56 75.63 -87.16
CA LYS A 794 60.15 75.53 -85.75
C LYS A 794 58.67 75.20 -85.58
N ALA A 795 57.81 75.73 -86.46
CA ALA A 795 56.38 75.39 -86.45
C ALA A 795 56.13 73.92 -86.84
N ASN A 796 56.93 73.36 -87.75
CA ASN A 796 56.86 71.93 -88.09
C ASN A 796 57.30 71.04 -86.90
N VAL A 797 58.32 71.46 -86.13
CA VAL A 797 58.71 70.79 -84.87
C VAL A 797 57.64 70.90 -83.78
N ASP A 798 56.89 72.01 -83.71
CA ASP A 798 55.74 72.14 -82.81
C ASP A 798 54.60 71.17 -83.18
N ASN A 799 54.30 71.04 -84.48
CA ASN A 799 53.23 70.18 -84.99
C ASN A 799 53.56 68.68 -84.97
N ALA A 800 54.84 68.31 -84.98
CA ALA A 800 55.29 66.92 -84.89
C ALA A 800 54.75 66.23 -83.62
N THR A 801 54.31 64.97 -83.74
CA THR A 801 53.68 64.22 -82.64
C THR A 801 54.57 63.14 -82.05
N THR A 802 55.53 62.64 -82.83
CA THR A 802 56.50 61.60 -82.45
C THR A 802 57.93 62.13 -82.48
N ASN A 803 58.84 61.46 -81.78
CA ASN A 803 60.28 61.76 -81.84
C ASN A 803 60.82 61.69 -83.28
N ALA A 804 60.34 60.75 -84.09
CA ALA A 804 60.75 60.61 -85.49
C ALA A 804 60.31 61.80 -86.36
N GLU A 805 59.10 62.31 -86.18
CA GLU A 805 58.62 63.52 -86.87
C GLU A 805 59.39 64.78 -86.41
N VAL A 806 59.76 64.85 -85.12
CA VAL A 806 60.56 65.95 -84.57
C VAL A 806 61.97 66.00 -85.18
N ASP A 807 62.67 64.87 -85.26
CA ASP A 807 63.98 64.79 -85.92
C ASP A 807 63.89 64.98 -87.44
N THR A 808 62.77 64.59 -88.07
CA THR A 808 62.51 64.88 -89.49
C THR A 808 62.35 66.38 -89.72
N ALA A 809 61.46 67.06 -88.98
CA ALA A 809 61.22 68.50 -89.12
C ALA A 809 62.47 69.35 -88.82
N LYS A 810 63.32 68.91 -87.89
CA LYS A 810 64.67 69.43 -87.63
C LYS A 810 65.61 69.25 -88.84
N THR A 811 65.65 68.06 -89.43
CA THR A 811 66.52 67.75 -90.56
C THR A 811 66.11 68.52 -91.82
N ASP A 812 64.82 68.53 -92.14
CA ASP A 812 64.26 69.29 -93.27
C ASP A 812 64.45 70.79 -93.08
N GLY A 813 64.15 71.30 -91.88
CA GLY A 813 64.30 72.71 -91.52
C GLY A 813 65.72 73.23 -91.66
N THR A 814 66.69 72.50 -91.07
CA THR A 814 68.12 72.84 -91.19
C THR A 814 68.63 72.71 -92.63
N THR A 815 68.11 71.75 -93.41
CA THR A 815 68.43 71.61 -94.84
C THR A 815 67.93 72.80 -95.66
N VAL A 816 66.68 73.22 -95.48
CA VAL A 816 66.08 74.36 -96.22
C VAL A 816 66.77 75.67 -95.86
N ILE A 817 67.09 75.89 -94.58
CA ILE A 817 67.92 77.04 -94.14
C ILE A 817 69.27 77.06 -94.85
N ASN A 818 69.97 75.91 -94.86
CA ASN A 818 71.28 75.80 -95.48
C ASN A 818 71.25 76.01 -97.01
N GLY A 819 70.09 75.87 -97.66
CA GLY A 819 69.89 76.10 -99.09
C GLY A 819 69.92 77.56 -99.56
N VAL A 820 69.69 78.55 -98.68
CA VAL A 820 69.57 79.97 -99.08
C VAL A 820 70.87 80.49 -99.70
N ASN A 821 70.84 81.03 -100.93
CA ASN A 821 72.04 81.60 -101.57
C ASN A 821 71.69 82.81 -102.48
N PRO A 822 72.12 84.04 -102.13
CA PRO A 822 71.87 85.23 -102.96
C PRO A 822 72.77 85.30 -104.21
N ASN A 823 72.32 86.07 -105.20
CA ASN A 823 73.10 86.45 -106.39
C ASN A 823 73.75 87.84 -106.19
N ALA A 824 74.76 88.18 -106.99
CA ALA A 824 75.53 89.44 -106.90
C ALA A 824 75.50 90.21 -108.24
N ASP A 825 74.39 90.90 -108.49
CA ASP A 825 74.08 91.44 -109.82
C ASP A 825 74.57 92.89 -110.03
N ALA A 826 74.58 93.70 -108.97
CA ALA A 826 74.89 95.13 -109.06
C ALA A 826 76.34 95.39 -109.53
N LYS A 827 77.35 94.90 -108.79
CA LYS A 827 78.77 95.13 -109.11
C LYS A 827 79.15 94.58 -110.49
N THR A 828 78.60 93.42 -110.84
CA THR A 828 78.84 92.73 -112.12
C THR A 828 78.38 93.60 -113.30
N THR A 829 77.18 94.18 -113.20
CA THR A 829 76.60 95.04 -114.25
C THR A 829 77.40 96.33 -114.46
N ALA A 830 77.91 96.94 -113.38
CA ALA A 830 78.64 98.20 -113.44
C ALA A 830 80.03 98.09 -114.11
N LYS A 831 80.78 97.02 -113.88
CA LYS A 831 82.13 96.85 -114.47
C LYS A 831 82.14 96.69 -115.98
N ASN A 832 81.07 96.14 -116.57
CA ASN A 832 80.98 95.92 -118.01
C ASN A 832 80.88 97.25 -118.75
N ALA A 833 79.98 98.15 -118.32
CA ALA A 833 79.76 99.45 -118.94
C ALA A 833 81.02 100.36 -118.95
N ILE A 834 81.94 100.17 -118.01
CA ILE A 834 83.23 100.86 -117.97
C ILE A 834 84.16 100.38 -119.12
N GLU A 835 84.16 99.08 -119.42
CA GLU A 835 85.00 98.52 -120.49
C GLU A 835 84.51 98.94 -121.89
N ASP A 836 83.19 99.00 -122.07
CA ASP A 836 82.57 99.43 -123.32
C ASP A 836 82.99 100.88 -123.67
N ALA A 837 82.98 101.77 -122.67
CA ALA A 837 83.44 103.15 -122.83
C ALA A 837 84.95 103.23 -123.16
N ALA A 838 85.78 102.47 -122.45
CA ALA A 838 87.23 102.44 -122.68
C ALA A 838 87.58 101.98 -124.10
N THR A 839 86.85 100.99 -124.60
CA THR A 839 87.01 100.44 -125.96
C THR A 839 86.65 101.48 -127.01
N ALA A 840 85.52 102.18 -126.85
CA ALA A 840 85.05 103.19 -127.80
C ALA A 840 86.04 104.38 -127.92
N LYS A 841 86.61 104.85 -126.80
CA LYS A 841 87.51 106.02 -126.80
C LYS A 841 88.84 105.77 -127.53
N LYS A 842 89.43 104.58 -127.41
CA LYS A 842 90.69 104.23 -128.12
C LYS A 842 90.53 104.28 -129.63
N ALA A 843 89.41 103.79 -130.16
CA ALA A 843 89.14 103.78 -131.60
C ALA A 843 89.07 105.21 -132.20
N ALA A 844 88.62 106.20 -131.43
CA ALA A 844 88.60 107.60 -131.85
C ALA A 844 90.01 108.22 -131.95
N ILE A 845 90.98 107.74 -131.17
CA ILE A 845 92.38 108.20 -131.20
C ILE A 845 93.10 107.67 -132.44
N ASP A 846 92.85 106.41 -132.84
CA ASP A 846 93.47 105.80 -134.01
C ASP A 846 93.13 106.52 -135.33
N ALA A 847 91.94 107.11 -135.43
CA ALA A 847 91.41 107.72 -136.66
C ALA A 847 92.04 109.08 -137.05
N ARG A 848 92.85 109.70 -136.18
CA ARG A 848 93.48 111.01 -136.44
C ARG A 848 94.75 110.83 -137.29
N ASN A 849 94.87 111.54 -138.41
CA ASN A 849 95.90 111.29 -139.45
C ASN A 849 97.04 112.33 -139.44
N GLU A 850 96.84 113.42 -138.70
CA GLU A 850 97.82 114.45 -138.41
C GLU A 850 98.85 114.01 -137.36
N LEU A 851 98.47 113.04 -136.50
CA LEU A 851 99.33 112.44 -135.47
C LEU A 851 100.31 111.43 -136.08
N THR A 852 101.53 111.43 -135.57
CA THR A 852 102.47 110.31 -135.68
C THR A 852 102.02 109.12 -134.82
N GLN A 853 102.58 107.94 -135.06
CA GLN A 853 102.19 106.72 -134.34
C GLN A 853 102.48 106.85 -132.83
N GLU A 854 103.59 107.47 -132.48
CA GLU A 854 104.02 107.74 -131.11
C GLU A 854 103.03 108.63 -130.34
N GLU A 855 102.44 109.64 -131.01
CA GLU A 855 101.42 110.53 -130.43
C GLU A 855 100.08 109.81 -130.21
N LYS A 856 99.76 108.76 -130.98
CA LYS A 856 98.55 107.94 -130.81
C LYS A 856 98.64 106.99 -129.62
N ASP A 857 99.74 106.24 -129.52
CA ASP A 857 99.84 105.15 -128.55
C ASP A 857 100.01 105.67 -127.11
N ALA A 858 100.57 106.88 -126.93
CA ALA A 858 100.55 107.59 -125.66
C ALA A 858 99.11 107.85 -125.16
N ALA A 859 98.23 108.38 -126.01
CA ALA A 859 96.85 108.71 -125.64
C ALA A 859 95.98 107.47 -125.39
N LYS A 860 96.21 106.35 -126.12
CA LYS A 860 95.51 105.08 -125.84
C LYS A 860 95.79 104.54 -124.43
N LYS A 861 97.03 104.68 -123.95
CA LYS A 861 97.42 104.20 -122.62
C LYS A 861 96.70 104.94 -121.49
N GLU A 862 96.46 106.25 -121.65
CA GLU A 862 95.72 107.06 -120.68
C GLU A 862 94.28 106.55 -120.47
N VAL A 863 93.63 106.14 -121.58
CA VAL A 863 92.29 105.51 -121.55
C VAL A 863 92.30 104.18 -120.78
N ASP A 864 93.34 103.35 -120.96
CA ASP A 864 93.48 102.06 -120.24
C ASP A 864 93.60 102.23 -118.73
N ASP A 865 94.34 103.24 -118.27
CA ASP A 865 94.58 103.43 -116.85
C ASP A 865 93.34 104.03 -116.16
N LYS A 866 92.56 104.89 -116.85
CA LYS A 866 91.24 105.35 -116.38
C LYS A 866 90.20 104.24 -116.27
N ALA A 867 90.20 103.28 -117.18
CA ALA A 867 89.29 102.13 -117.12
C ALA A 867 89.54 101.22 -115.90
N LYS A 868 90.80 101.08 -115.47
CA LYS A 868 91.18 100.30 -114.27
C LYS A 868 90.77 101.02 -112.98
N GLU A 869 91.04 102.32 -112.88
CA GLU A 869 90.65 103.17 -111.75
C GLU A 869 89.13 103.09 -111.49
N ALA A 870 88.34 103.24 -112.54
CA ALA A 870 86.89 103.10 -112.52
C ALA A 870 86.40 101.73 -112.00
N LYS A 871 86.97 100.63 -112.50
CA LYS A 871 86.58 99.27 -112.09
C LYS A 871 86.90 98.98 -110.62
N ALA A 872 88.01 99.51 -110.09
CA ALA A 872 88.37 99.36 -108.68
C ALA A 872 87.39 100.09 -107.75
N ASN A 873 86.85 101.25 -108.17
CA ASN A 873 85.83 101.96 -107.40
C ASN A 873 84.50 101.16 -107.31
N VAL A 874 84.13 100.44 -108.38
CA VAL A 874 82.97 99.53 -108.38
C VAL A 874 83.17 98.32 -107.45
N ASP A 875 84.39 97.83 -107.28
CA ASP A 875 84.68 96.77 -106.30
C ASP A 875 84.51 97.24 -104.85
N ASN A 876 84.98 98.46 -104.55
CA ASN A 876 84.96 99.04 -103.20
C ASN A 876 83.57 99.51 -102.74
N ALA A 877 82.63 99.74 -103.66
CA ALA A 877 81.25 100.10 -103.34
C ALA A 877 80.56 99.05 -102.46
N THR A 878 79.74 99.48 -101.50
CA THR A 878 79.10 98.62 -100.48
C THR A 878 77.58 98.53 -100.63
N THR A 879 76.98 99.50 -101.31
CA THR A 879 75.55 99.63 -101.62
C THR A 879 75.33 99.72 -103.12
N ASN A 880 74.12 99.41 -103.59
CA ASN A 880 73.79 99.54 -105.01
C ASN A 880 73.99 100.97 -105.55
N ALA A 881 73.79 102.00 -104.72
CA ALA A 881 73.95 103.39 -105.12
C ALA A 881 75.43 103.77 -105.40
N GLU A 882 76.35 103.34 -104.53
CA GLU A 882 77.79 103.56 -104.71
C GLU A 882 78.32 102.87 -105.99
N VAL A 883 77.76 101.70 -106.33
CA VAL A 883 78.09 100.94 -107.54
C VAL A 883 77.73 101.73 -108.81
N ASP A 884 76.52 102.30 -108.89
CA ASP A 884 76.11 103.12 -110.02
C ASP A 884 76.84 104.47 -110.09
N THR A 885 77.25 105.05 -108.95
CA THR A 885 78.13 106.24 -108.91
C THR A 885 79.49 105.93 -109.54
N ALA A 886 80.20 104.89 -109.06
CA ALA A 886 81.54 104.54 -109.54
C ALA A 886 81.58 104.23 -111.06
N LYS A 887 80.52 103.60 -111.57
CA LYS A 887 80.26 103.38 -113.01
C LYS A 887 80.14 104.69 -113.81
N THR A 888 79.41 105.67 -113.27
CA THR A 888 79.12 106.95 -113.94
C THR A 888 80.37 107.84 -113.98
N ASP A 889 81.08 107.97 -112.87
CA ASP A 889 82.31 108.76 -112.79
C ASP A 889 83.41 108.16 -113.68
N GLY A 890 83.54 106.83 -113.66
CA GLY A 890 84.53 106.11 -114.44
C GLY A 890 84.35 106.20 -115.96
N THR A 891 83.11 106.04 -116.44
CA THR A 891 82.78 106.24 -117.86
C THR A 891 82.92 107.69 -118.31
N THR A 892 82.77 108.66 -117.40
CA THR A 892 83.03 110.08 -117.68
C THR A 892 84.53 110.34 -117.88
N ALA A 893 85.38 109.95 -116.92
CA ALA A 893 86.83 110.21 -116.96
C ALA A 893 87.56 109.56 -118.16
N ILE A 894 87.05 108.45 -118.67
CA ILE A 894 87.52 107.82 -119.92
C ILE A 894 87.37 108.77 -121.13
N ASN A 895 86.27 109.53 -121.20
CA ASN A 895 85.86 110.21 -122.43
C ASN A 895 86.63 111.50 -122.74
N GLU A 896 87.48 111.99 -121.84
CA GLU A 896 88.09 113.34 -121.95
C GLU A 896 89.46 113.38 -122.67
N VAL A 897 90.15 112.25 -122.82
CA VAL A 897 91.52 112.15 -123.41
C VAL A 897 91.63 112.73 -124.85
N ASN A 898 92.67 113.53 -125.16
CA ASN A 898 92.86 114.11 -126.51
C ASN A 898 94.32 114.57 -126.83
N PRO A 899 94.96 114.13 -127.94
CA PRO A 899 96.36 114.48 -128.31
C PRO A 899 96.55 115.71 -129.24
N ASN A 900 97.82 116.15 -129.40
CA ASN A 900 98.31 117.22 -130.29
C ASN A 900 99.25 116.69 -131.40
N ALA A 901 99.56 117.48 -132.43
CA ALA A 901 100.36 117.10 -133.60
C ALA A 901 101.39 118.16 -134.04
N ASP A 902 102.67 118.02 -133.65
CA ASP A 902 103.67 119.11 -133.81
C ASP A 902 104.72 118.88 -134.92
N ALA A 903 105.14 117.63 -135.16
CA ALA A 903 106.37 117.36 -135.92
C ALA A 903 106.28 117.74 -137.42
N LYS A 904 105.24 117.28 -138.13
CA LYS A 904 105.06 117.55 -139.58
C LYS A 904 105.04 119.04 -139.91
N THR A 905 104.49 119.85 -139.00
CA THR A 905 104.36 121.31 -139.15
C THR A 905 105.72 122.00 -139.21
N THR A 906 106.67 121.58 -138.38
CA THR A 906 108.01 122.21 -138.28
C THR A 906 108.85 121.97 -139.54
N ALA A 907 108.78 120.76 -140.12
CA ALA A 907 109.59 120.36 -141.26
C ALA A 907 109.24 121.08 -142.58
N LYS A 908 107.97 121.40 -142.82
CA LYS A 908 107.53 122.09 -144.06
C LYS A 908 108.06 123.52 -144.18
N ASN A 909 108.29 124.20 -143.06
CA ASN A 909 108.71 125.60 -143.05
C ASN A 909 110.14 125.77 -143.58
N ALA A 910 111.08 124.99 -143.05
CA ALA A 910 112.51 125.05 -143.42
C ALA A 910 112.79 124.78 -144.91
N ILE A 911 111.88 124.09 -145.61
CA ILE A 911 111.95 123.86 -147.06
C ILE A 911 111.70 125.16 -147.85
N GLU A 912 110.78 126.02 -147.40
CA GLU A 912 110.42 127.26 -148.10
C GLU A 912 111.55 128.32 -148.01
N ASP A 913 112.21 128.36 -146.84
CA ASP A 913 113.32 129.29 -146.57
C ASP A 913 114.47 129.07 -147.57
N ALA A 914 114.83 127.80 -147.81
CA ALA A 914 115.86 127.42 -148.78
C ALA A 914 115.48 127.83 -150.22
N ALA A 915 114.22 127.59 -150.62
CA ALA A 915 113.72 127.91 -151.96
C ALA A 915 113.80 129.41 -152.25
N THR A 916 113.48 130.22 -151.24
CA THR A 916 113.56 131.69 -151.31
C THR A 916 115.00 132.17 -151.50
N ALA A 917 115.95 131.60 -150.76
CA ALA A 917 117.36 132.01 -150.83
C ALA A 917 118.01 131.75 -152.20
N LYS A 918 117.78 130.57 -152.81
CA LYS A 918 118.44 130.22 -154.08
C LYS A 918 118.00 131.10 -155.26
N LYS A 919 116.73 131.52 -155.32
CA LYS A 919 116.22 132.43 -156.36
C LYS A 919 116.96 133.78 -156.38
N ALA A 920 117.27 134.34 -155.22
CA ALA A 920 117.96 135.63 -155.12
C ALA A 920 119.38 135.59 -155.70
N ALA A 921 120.08 134.45 -155.56
CA ALA A 921 121.42 134.27 -156.14
C ALA A 921 121.42 134.28 -157.68
N ILE A 922 120.32 133.84 -158.31
CA ILE A 922 120.17 133.79 -159.77
C ILE A 922 120.00 135.21 -160.36
N ASP A 923 119.30 136.10 -159.64
CA ASP A 923 119.11 137.49 -160.09
C ASP A 923 120.41 138.31 -160.17
N ALA A 924 121.41 137.97 -159.38
CA ALA A 924 122.64 138.77 -159.21
C ALA A 924 123.68 138.67 -160.34
N ARG A 925 123.49 137.77 -161.34
CA ARG A 925 124.44 137.58 -162.45
C ARG A 925 124.28 138.64 -163.55
N ASN A 926 125.39 139.23 -164.01
CA ASN A 926 125.41 140.35 -164.95
C ASN A 926 125.86 139.96 -166.37
N ASP A 927 126.30 138.72 -166.53
CA ASP A 927 126.73 138.08 -167.77
C ASP A 927 125.56 137.45 -168.56
N LEU A 928 124.42 137.26 -167.91
CA LEU A 928 123.21 136.65 -168.45
C LEU A 928 122.26 137.68 -169.07
N THR A 929 121.55 137.25 -170.11
CA THR A 929 120.29 137.85 -170.56
C THR A 929 119.19 137.70 -169.50
N LYS A 930 118.02 138.33 -169.73
CA LYS A 930 116.87 138.17 -168.82
C LYS A 930 116.29 136.75 -168.93
N GLU A 931 116.23 136.26 -170.16
CA GLU A 931 115.69 134.97 -170.57
C GLU A 931 116.45 133.81 -169.88
N GLU A 932 117.77 133.95 -169.71
CA GLU A 932 118.63 132.98 -169.01
C GLU A 932 118.48 133.01 -167.46
N LYS A 933 117.89 134.07 -166.88
CA LYS A 933 117.60 134.15 -165.43
C LYS A 933 116.27 133.53 -165.05
N ASP A 934 115.21 133.88 -165.78
CA ASP A 934 113.84 133.46 -165.42
C ASP A 934 113.68 131.93 -165.55
N ALA A 935 114.38 131.29 -166.50
CA ALA A 935 114.45 129.83 -166.61
C ALA A 935 115.02 129.15 -165.36
N ALA A 936 116.06 129.72 -164.75
CA ALA A 936 116.74 129.14 -163.60
C ALA A 936 115.93 129.28 -162.29
N LYS A 937 115.07 130.29 -162.15
CA LYS A 937 114.23 130.47 -160.94
C LYS A 937 113.14 129.41 -160.81
N ASN A 938 112.51 129.02 -161.92
CA ASN A 938 111.38 128.08 -161.90
C ASN A 938 111.82 126.69 -161.40
N ALA A 939 113.03 126.25 -161.76
CA ALA A 939 113.60 124.98 -161.28
C ALA A 939 113.76 124.92 -159.74
N VAL A 940 113.79 126.06 -159.06
CA VAL A 940 113.86 126.14 -157.59
C VAL A 940 112.48 125.88 -156.94
N ASP A 941 111.39 126.35 -157.56
CA ASP A 941 110.02 126.16 -157.03
C ASP A 941 109.58 124.71 -157.04
N ASP A 942 109.88 123.98 -158.12
CA ASP A 942 109.42 122.59 -158.25
C ASP A 942 110.11 121.68 -157.23
N LYS A 943 111.38 121.95 -156.88
CA LYS A 943 112.08 121.27 -155.78
C LYS A 943 111.53 121.60 -154.39
N ALA A 944 111.00 122.81 -154.18
CA ALA A 944 110.33 123.16 -152.93
C ALA A 944 108.99 122.41 -152.74
N LYS A 945 108.22 122.21 -153.82
CA LYS A 945 106.97 121.43 -153.79
C LYS A 945 107.22 119.94 -153.54
N GLU A 946 108.15 119.35 -154.28
CA GLU A 946 108.54 117.94 -154.14
C GLU A 946 108.94 117.62 -152.70
N ALA A 947 109.75 118.49 -152.10
CA ALA A 947 110.18 118.42 -150.72
C ALA A 947 109.02 118.45 -149.70
N LYS A 948 108.07 119.39 -149.83
CA LYS A 948 106.94 119.52 -148.89
C LYS A 948 106.00 118.32 -148.92
N ALA A 949 105.75 117.74 -150.10
CA ALA A 949 104.93 116.54 -150.23
C ALA A 949 105.52 115.33 -149.49
N ASN A 950 106.85 115.21 -149.47
CA ASN A 950 107.52 114.14 -148.72
C ASN A 950 107.36 114.27 -147.20
N VAL A 951 107.19 115.50 -146.68
CA VAL A 951 106.91 115.74 -145.25
C VAL A 951 105.48 115.35 -144.87
N ASP A 952 104.51 115.51 -145.77
CA ASP A 952 103.13 115.04 -145.55
C ASP A 952 103.04 113.52 -145.45
N ASN A 953 103.74 112.83 -146.37
CA ASN A 953 103.73 111.37 -146.50
C ASN A 953 104.52 110.62 -145.41
N ALA A 954 105.39 111.32 -144.67
CA ALA A 954 106.08 110.76 -143.52
C ALA A 954 105.09 110.24 -142.45
N THR A 955 105.32 109.05 -141.92
CA THR A 955 104.44 108.43 -140.89
C THR A 955 105.01 108.53 -139.49
N THR A 956 106.34 108.66 -139.40
CA THR A 956 107.12 108.76 -138.16
C THR A 956 107.91 110.07 -138.11
N ASN A 957 108.33 110.47 -136.91
CA ASN A 957 109.15 111.68 -136.70
C ASN A 957 110.49 111.64 -137.47
N ALA A 958 111.07 110.45 -137.67
CA ALA A 958 112.33 110.28 -138.40
C ALA A 958 112.18 110.53 -139.92
N GLU A 959 111.06 110.11 -140.51
CA GLU A 959 110.75 110.35 -141.93
C GLU A 959 110.50 111.86 -142.20
N VAL A 960 109.87 112.55 -141.23
CA VAL A 960 109.60 114.00 -141.28
C VAL A 960 110.89 114.82 -141.43
N ASP A 961 111.89 114.55 -140.58
CA ASP A 961 113.20 115.23 -140.68
C ASP A 961 114.04 114.79 -141.89
N THR A 962 113.85 113.55 -142.38
CA THR A 962 114.50 113.06 -143.60
C THR A 962 114.01 113.82 -144.83
N ALA A 963 112.69 113.99 -144.97
CA ALA A 963 112.07 114.71 -146.10
C ALA A 963 112.52 116.18 -146.17
N LYS A 964 112.54 116.87 -145.03
CA LYS A 964 113.07 118.23 -144.81
C LYS A 964 114.52 118.38 -145.29
N THR A 965 115.39 117.44 -144.94
CA THR A 965 116.83 117.49 -145.24
C THR A 965 117.11 117.26 -146.73
N ASN A 966 116.45 116.27 -147.34
CA ASN A 966 116.60 116.00 -148.78
C ASN A 966 116.10 117.17 -149.64
N GLY A 967 114.96 117.77 -149.24
CA GLY A 967 114.34 118.87 -149.96
C GLY A 967 115.17 120.15 -150.02
N THR A 968 115.69 120.58 -148.87
CA THR A 968 116.55 121.76 -148.76
C THR A 968 117.88 121.60 -149.52
N THR A 969 118.33 120.36 -149.72
CA THR A 969 119.52 120.06 -150.54
C THR A 969 119.23 120.25 -152.03
N ALA A 970 118.22 119.57 -152.58
CA ALA A 970 117.91 119.58 -154.02
C ALA A 970 117.57 120.97 -154.59
N ILE A 971 117.07 121.86 -153.73
CA ILE A 971 116.83 123.28 -154.04
C ILE A 971 118.11 124.03 -154.48
N ASN A 972 119.29 123.67 -153.93
CA ASN A 972 120.45 124.57 -153.96
C ASN A 972 121.34 124.50 -155.22
N GLU A 973 121.04 123.65 -156.22
CA GLU A 973 122.03 123.23 -157.24
C GLU A 973 121.98 123.95 -158.61
N VAL A 974 120.99 124.81 -158.88
CA VAL A 974 120.74 125.43 -160.23
C VAL A 974 121.77 126.49 -160.69
N ASN A 975 122.15 126.56 -162.00
CA ASN A 975 123.11 127.54 -162.58
C ASN A 975 123.12 127.67 -164.17
N PRO A 976 123.26 128.88 -164.81
CA PRO A 976 123.26 129.11 -166.30
C PRO A 976 124.56 129.65 -167.02
N ASN A 977 124.50 129.99 -168.34
CA ASN A 977 125.62 130.39 -169.27
C ASN A 977 125.22 131.50 -170.31
N ALA A 978 126.13 132.10 -171.13
CA ALA A 978 125.83 133.14 -172.16
C ALA A 978 126.88 133.32 -173.31
N ASP A 979 126.46 133.69 -174.55
CA ASP A 979 127.34 133.74 -175.77
C ASP A 979 127.22 134.97 -176.74
N ALA A 980 126.09 135.67 -176.82
CA ALA A 980 125.65 136.35 -178.05
C ALA A 980 126.48 137.55 -178.60
N LYS A 981 127.49 138.06 -177.88
CA LYS A 981 128.10 139.38 -178.15
C LYS A 981 129.30 139.36 -179.13
N THR A 982 129.87 138.19 -179.39
CA THR A 982 131.16 138.04 -180.10
C THR A 982 131.04 138.18 -181.62
N THR A 983 129.97 137.66 -182.22
CA THR A 983 129.83 137.48 -183.67
C THR A 983 129.80 138.79 -184.47
N ALA A 984 129.33 139.89 -183.87
CA ALA A 984 129.12 141.15 -184.58
C ALA A 984 130.42 141.92 -184.91
N LYS A 985 131.54 141.64 -184.23
CA LYS A 985 132.78 142.42 -184.39
C LYS A 985 133.54 142.10 -185.67
N ASN A 986 133.70 140.81 -185.97
CA ASN A 986 134.63 140.34 -187.00
C ASN A 986 134.24 140.78 -188.42
N ALA A 987 132.94 140.94 -188.70
CA ALA A 987 132.43 141.28 -190.02
C ALA A 987 132.83 142.68 -190.55
N ILE A 988 133.40 143.54 -189.70
CA ILE A 988 133.81 144.91 -190.07
C ILE A 988 135.28 144.92 -190.55
N GLU A 989 136.18 144.17 -189.89
CA GLU A 989 137.62 144.16 -190.17
C GLU A 989 137.97 143.52 -191.54
N ASP A 990 137.20 142.51 -191.97
CA ASP A 990 137.34 141.87 -193.29
C ASP A 990 137.03 142.86 -194.45
N ALA A 991 135.99 143.67 -194.31
CA ALA A 991 135.54 144.61 -195.34
C ALA A 991 136.56 145.73 -195.61
N ALA A 992 137.23 146.21 -194.55
CA ALA A 992 138.30 147.20 -194.65
C ALA A 992 139.51 146.65 -195.40
N THR A 993 139.91 145.42 -195.09
CA THR A 993 141.10 144.76 -195.67
C THR A 993 140.98 144.60 -197.19
N ALA A 994 139.83 144.13 -197.68
CA ALA A 994 139.58 143.98 -199.12
C ALA A 994 139.66 145.31 -199.89
N LYS A 995 139.29 146.44 -199.26
CA LYS A 995 139.26 147.74 -199.94
C LYS A 995 140.67 148.33 -200.16
N LYS A 996 141.62 148.07 -199.25
CA LYS A 996 143.02 148.52 -199.40
C LYS A 996 143.73 147.83 -200.56
N ALA A 997 143.54 146.52 -200.71
CA ALA A 997 144.17 145.74 -201.79
C ALA A 997 143.80 146.24 -203.20
N ALA A 998 142.58 146.76 -203.38
CA ALA A 998 142.13 147.32 -204.66
C ALA A 998 142.78 148.69 -205.00
N ILE A 999 143.35 149.40 -204.01
CA ILE A 999 144.04 150.68 -204.19
C ILE A 999 145.48 150.44 -204.68
N ASP A 1000 146.16 149.43 -204.13
CA ASP A 1000 147.54 149.08 -204.51
C ASP A 1000 147.68 148.70 -205.99
N ALA A 1001 146.67 148.03 -206.57
CA ALA A 1001 146.71 147.48 -207.93
C ALA A 1001 146.56 148.50 -209.07
N ARG A 1002 146.32 149.80 -208.81
CA ARG A 1002 146.22 150.84 -209.86
C ARG A 1002 147.59 151.37 -210.27
N ASN A 1003 147.90 151.35 -211.57
CA ASN A 1003 149.22 151.74 -212.10
C ASN A 1003 149.32 153.20 -212.56
N GLU A 1004 148.21 153.92 -212.60
CA GLU A 1004 148.14 155.35 -213.00
C GLU A 1004 148.26 156.32 -211.81
N LEU A 1005 148.21 155.81 -210.57
CA LEU A 1005 148.32 156.61 -209.35
C LEU A 1005 149.77 156.64 -208.85
N THR A 1006 150.22 157.84 -208.47
CA THR A 1006 151.50 158.05 -207.78
C THR A 1006 151.49 157.48 -206.35
N ALA A 1007 152.65 157.36 -205.72
CA ALA A 1007 152.78 156.80 -204.38
C ALA A 1007 151.98 157.61 -203.33
N GLU A 1008 152.05 158.93 -203.41
CA GLU A 1008 151.36 159.84 -202.47
C GLU A 1008 149.83 159.78 -202.64
N GLU A 1009 149.32 159.54 -203.85
CA GLU A 1009 147.89 159.31 -204.10
C GLU A 1009 147.40 157.96 -203.54
N LYS A 1010 148.23 156.90 -203.59
CA LYS A 1010 147.89 155.59 -203.01
C LYS A 1010 147.82 155.64 -201.48
N ASP A 1011 148.78 156.29 -200.83
CA ASP A 1011 148.80 156.40 -199.38
C ASP A 1011 147.69 157.33 -198.85
N ALA A 1012 147.36 158.40 -199.58
CA ALA A 1012 146.17 159.21 -199.30
C ALA A 1012 144.87 158.37 -199.35
N ALA A 1013 144.71 157.54 -200.39
CA ALA A 1013 143.52 156.71 -200.56
C ALA A 1013 143.40 155.57 -199.52
N LYS A 1014 144.50 154.92 -199.12
CA LYS A 1014 144.48 153.90 -198.06
C LYS A 1014 144.01 154.46 -196.71
N LYS A 1015 144.42 155.69 -196.40
CA LYS A 1015 144.15 156.36 -195.11
C LYS A 1015 142.68 156.69 -194.88
N ASP A 1016 141.90 156.83 -195.95
CA ASP A 1016 140.44 157.02 -195.91
C ASP A 1016 139.66 155.71 -195.65
N VAL A 1017 140.28 154.55 -195.87
CA VAL A 1017 139.70 153.24 -195.51
C VAL A 1017 139.82 152.99 -194.00
N ASP A 1018 140.97 153.31 -193.40
CA ASP A 1018 141.21 153.18 -191.95
C ASP A 1018 140.34 154.11 -191.08
N ALA A 1019 139.74 155.16 -191.68
CA ALA A 1019 138.85 156.08 -190.99
C ALA A 1019 137.36 155.64 -191.00
N LYS A 1020 137.04 154.46 -191.57
CA LYS A 1020 135.68 153.98 -191.81
C LYS A 1020 135.43 152.53 -191.35
N ALA A 1021 136.42 151.93 -190.69
CA ALA A 1021 136.37 150.62 -190.04
C ALA A 1021 136.24 150.79 -188.52
#